data_AF-A0A6I7HLN9-F1
#
_entry.id   AF-A0A6I7HLN9-F1
#
_cell.length_a   1.000
_cell.length_b   1.000
_cell.length_c   1.000
_cell.angle_alpha   90.00
_cell.angle_beta   90.00
_cell.angle_gamma   90.00
#
_symmetry.space_group_name_H-M   'P 1'
#
loop_
_entity.id
_entity.type
_entity.pdbx_description
1 polymer ?
#
loop_
_entity_poly.entity_id
_entity_poly.type
_entity_poly.pdbx_seq_one_letter_code
_entity_poly.pdbx_strand_id
1 'polypeptide(L)'
;MATPGIHPNFAYDIYTGEEQTIIKRFSSEWFITSGTQPLMLSEKSTYRAFLGKPCDPSAKMFNLEREIVAVFSNYEEFEVRTIDAFEAASNRFTPLRIDPICRVLISRDGNIVERIKDILKNDPELPIIIPFTYDELINNRDPALILNRFRQHFFSRDLFAFESPLKRDTYFFGRADLINNILSRHRSNENSALFGLRRSGKTSIVFGLERASRLNGQSFVSIDCQSPSVHQRRWYQLLPYLLRQTINKYSLKQNLVNDAAYTELNASDQFYADVKTIHGALKKSPIIMAFDEIERISPKTASSPHWSEGMDFIFFWQAIRSAFQRHTGVFSFFLIGTNPQCIETAFIQGHDNPIFNSVPIEYIPSFDHNQTSEMVKKLGLYMGLIFDDLVCSKLHEDFGGHPYLIRHVCSLINKNSPSNRPVRIDKSVYSKAKSDFYVNYANYTEMILDVLVRDFPDEYVMLNALANNDLDLFNTFAAYNSLTSHLVGYGLISKGSDGFYFRIESVRDHLQKKSKFTKLVKTNEERLVEVAARRAIVEPAMRRLILAIFMANYGKKAQQEASSILSGISQKRLAERGFSAALQPNSIDLNLSDLAKLVSEKWSIFDNLFNIKQIEFDFYMEAIRVVRTQEAHSGEITNDQFIQARIAFAKLEDELRSMGFLSS
;
A
#
# COMPACT_ATOMS: atom_id res chain seq x y z
N MET A 1 28.76 28.72 8.83
CA MET A 1 28.35 28.35 7.46
C MET A 1 29.61 28.07 6.66
N ALA A 2 29.62 27.02 5.83
CA ALA A 2 30.75 26.74 4.96
C ALA A 2 30.79 27.77 3.82
N THR A 3 31.95 28.36 3.56
CA THR A 3 32.18 29.26 2.42
C THR A 3 32.80 28.48 1.26
N PRO A 4 32.53 28.85 0.00
CA PRO A 4 33.15 28.19 -1.15
C PRO A 4 34.68 28.20 -1.05
N GLY A 5 35.31 27.11 -1.47
CA GLY A 5 36.76 26.94 -1.42
C GLY A 5 37.19 25.49 -1.31
N ILE A 6 38.49 25.28 -1.11
CA ILE A 6 39.06 23.96 -0.88
C ILE A 6 39.74 23.94 0.49
N HIS A 7 39.53 22.86 1.23
CA HIS A 7 40.20 22.65 2.51
C HIS A 7 41.74 22.62 2.31
N PRO A 8 42.55 23.29 3.16
CA PRO A 8 44.00 23.40 2.94
C PRO A 8 44.73 22.06 2.83
N ASN A 9 44.25 21.03 3.52
CA ASN A 9 44.84 19.68 3.51
C ASN A 9 44.28 18.76 2.41
N PHE A 10 43.58 19.31 1.42
CA PHE A 10 43.07 18.51 0.31
C PHE A 10 44.24 18.03 -0.57
N ALA A 11 44.40 16.71 -0.67
CA ALA A 11 45.46 16.12 -1.48
C ALA A 11 45.13 16.26 -2.98
N TYR A 12 45.70 17.27 -3.63
CA TYR A 12 45.49 17.52 -5.07
C TYR A 12 46.23 16.53 -5.98
N ASP A 13 47.37 16.03 -5.52
CA ASP A 13 48.32 15.26 -6.34
C ASP A 13 47.80 13.88 -6.77
N ILE A 14 46.75 13.39 -6.11
CA ILE A 14 46.12 12.10 -6.46
C ILE A 14 45.18 12.18 -7.68
N TYR A 15 44.87 13.40 -8.15
CA TYR A 15 43.96 13.67 -9.27
C TYR A 15 44.74 14.10 -10.52
N THR A 16 44.20 13.78 -11.70
CA THR A 16 44.73 14.22 -13.00
C THR A 16 44.51 15.72 -13.22
N GLY A 17 45.27 16.35 -14.12
CA GLY A 17 45.15 17.81 -14.37
C GLY A 17 43.74 18.28 -14.76
N GLU A 18 43.00 17.46 -15.51
CA GLU A 18 41.60 17.72 -15.83
C GLU A 18 40.70 17.62 -14.59
N GLU A 19 40.83 16.55 -13.79
CA GLU A 19 40.07 16.37 -12.55
C GLU A 19 40.35 17.51 -11.56
N GLN A 20 41.61 17.98 -11.46
CA GLN A 20 41.98 19.13 -10.64
C GLN A 20 41.27 20.42 -11.10
N THR A 21 41.14 20.61 -12.42
CA THR A 21 40.40 21.74 -13.01
C THR A 21 38.92 21.66 -12.64
N ILE A 22 38.33 20.47 -12.73
CA ILE A 22 36.94 20.23 -12.34
C ILE A 22 36.72 20.48 -10.84
N ILE A 23 37.62 20.02 -9.97
CA ILE A 23 37.54 20.28 -8.52
C ILE A 23 37.56 21.79 -8.25
N LYS A 24 38.43 22.55 -8.93
CA LYS A 24 38.46 24.02 -8.85
C LYS A 24 37.16 24.66 -9.38
N ARG A 25 36.50 24.06 -10.36
CA ARG A 25 35.19 24.51 -10.83
C ARG A 25 34.14 24.37 -9.74
N PHE A 26 34.05 23.20 -9.09
CA PHE A 26 33.14 22.99 -7.97
C PHE A 26 33.45 23.91 -6.78
N SER A 27 34.72 24.17 -6.47
CA SER A 27 35.10 25.00 -5.32
C SER A 27 34.65 26.47 -5.40
N SER A 28 34.17 26.92 -6.56
CA SER A 28 33.56 28.25 -6.71
C SER A 28 32.20 28.37 -6.02
N GLU A 29 31.48 27.26 -5.86
CA GLU A 29 30.15 27.19 -5.23
C GLU A 29 30.11 26.26 -4.00
N TRP A 30 31.10 25.40 -3.86
CA TRP A 30 31.16 24.34 -2.84
C TRP A 30 32.41 24.50 -1.97
N PHE A 31 32.31 23.99 -0.75
CA PHE A 31 33.46 23.76 0.10
C PHE A 31 33.95 22.32 -0.06
N ILE A 32 35.08 22.12 -0.75
CA ILE A 32 35.68 20.80 -0.99
C ILE A 32 36.50 20.38 0.23
N THR A 33 36.19 19.23 0.82
CA THR A 33 36.68 18.90 2.16
C THR A 33 37.71 17.78 2.17
N SER A 34 37.49 16.70 1.43
CA SER A 34 38.36 15.52 1.50
C SER A 34 38.42 14.79 0.17
N GLY A 35 39.62 14.40 -0.25
CA GLY A 35 39.81 13.48 -1.37
C GLY A 35 39.80 12.03 -0.91
N THR A 36 39.45 11.11 -1.79
CA THR A 36 39.63 9.67 -1.55
C THR A 36 40.86 9.17 -2.30
N GLN A 37 41.66 8.32 -1.68
CA GLN A 37 42.63 7.49 -2.41
C GLN A 37 41.94 6.77 -3.59
N PRO A 38 42.66 6.33 -4.63
CA PRO A 38 42.05 5.57 -5.73
C PRO A 38 41.17 4.41 -5.22
N LEU A 39 39.99 4.26 -5.82
CA LEU A 39 38.97 3.27 -5.48
C LEU A 39 39.07 2.13 -6.50
N MET A 40 39.70 1.03 -6.10
CA MET A 40 39.78 -0.17 -6.93
C MET A 40 38.55 -1.04 -6.69
N LEU A 41 37.67 -1.15 -7.70
CA LEU A 41 36.52 -2.06 -7.68
C LEU A 41 36.85 -3.44 -8.27
N SER A 42 37.84 -3.50 -9.16
CA SER A 42 38.43 -4.73 -9.68
C SER A 42 39.87 -4.47 -10.13
N GLU A 43 40.60 -5.50 -10.54
CA GLU A 43 41.98 -5.38 -11.03
C GLU A 43 42.15 -4.37 -12.17
N LYS A 44 41.09 -4.07 -12.92
CA LYS A 44 41.09 -3.14 -14.06
C LYS A 44 40.21 -1.90 -13.87
N SER A 45 39.50 -1.78 -12.74
CA SER A 45 38.51 -0.72 -12.54
C SER A 45 38.92 0.20 -11.40
N THR A 46 39.44 1.37 -11.74
CA THR A 46 39.92 2.36 -10.76
C THR A 46 39.16 3.66 -10.91
N TYR A 47 38.53 4.10 -9.83
CA TYR A 47 37.79 5.36 -9.77
C TYR A 47 38.48 6.32 -8.79
N ARG A 48 38.18 7.61 -8.91
CA ARG A 48 38.55 8.62 -7.91
C ARG A 48 37.30 9.31 -7.41
N ALA A 49 37.32 9.81 -6.19
CA ALA A 49 36.20 10.56 -5.64
C ALA A 49 36.69 11.69 -4.73
N PHE A 50 35.83 12.66 -4.50
CA PHE A 50 36.01 13.69 -3.47
C PHE A 50 34.70 13.91 -2.70
N LEU A 51 34.82 14.49 -1.51
CA LEU A 51 33.73 15.01 -0.72
C LEU A 51 33.70 16.52 -0.82
N GLY A 52 32.51 17.07 -1.00
CA GLY A 52 32.28 18.51 -0.97
C GLY A 52 30.93 18.84 -0.38
N LYS A 53 30.84 20.01 0.25
CA LYS A 53 29.60 20.54 0.81
C LYS A 53 29.14 21.73 -0.05
N PRO A 54 27.93 21.72 -0.62
CA PRO A 54 27.37 22.90 -1.27
C PRO A 54 27.34 24.09 -0.31
N CYS A 55 27.56 25.30 -0.82
CA CYS A 55 27.41 26.54 -0.05
C CYS A 55 26.11 27.27 -0.39
N ASP A 56 25.76 28.28 0.42
CA ASP A 56 24.59 29.12 0.15
C ASP A 56 24.76 29.91 -1.17
N PRO A 57 23.69 30.07 -1.99
CA PRO A 57 22.29 29.71 -1.70
C PRO A 57 21.92 28.25 -2.05
N SER A 58 22.77 27.52 -2.79
CA SER A 58 22.50 26.16 -3.27
C SER A 58 22.24 25.18 -2.12
N ALA A 59 23.00 25.28 -1.04
CA ALA A 59 22.82 24.47 0.16
C ALA A 59 21.41 24.60 0.75
N LYS A 60 20.89 25.82 0.89
CA LYS A 60 19.52 26.09 1.35
C LYS A 60 18.46 25.65 0.34
N MET A 61 18.71 25.88 -0.95
CA MET A 61 17.75 25.57 -2.02
C MET A 61 17.42 24.09 -2.11
N PHE A 62 18.42 23.22 -1.95
CA PHE A 62 18.26 21.77 -1.97
C PHE A 62 18.30 21.15 -0.57
N ASN A 63 18.47 21.99 0.46
CA ASN A 63 18.65 21.64 1.86
C ASN A 63 19.67 20.51 2.09
N LEU A 64 20.85 20.70 1.49
CA LEU A 64 21.99 19.81 1.56
C LEU A 64 22.89 20.21 2.74
N GLU A 65 22.65 19.57 3.89
CA GLU A 65 23.40 19.87 5.13
C GLU A 65 24.69 19.05 5.27
N ARG A 66 24.75 17.89 4.61
CA ARG A 66 25.87 16.94 4.67
C ARG A 66 26.77 17.06 3.45
N GLU A 67 27.93 16.41 3.51
CA GLU A 67 28.84 16.36 2.37
C GLU A 67 28.33 15.38 1.31
N ILE A 68 28.58 15.70 0.04
CA ILE A 68 28.16 14.90 -1.10
C ILE A 68 29.39 14.23 -1.69
N VAL A 69 29.22 12.94 -2.01
CA VAL A 69 30.23 12.17 -2.72
C VAL A 69 30.15 12.49 -4.21
N ALA A 70 31.26 12.95 -4.77
CA ALA A 70 31.46 13.14 -6.19
C ALA A 70 32.47 12.12 -6.72
N VAL A 71 32.05 11.27 -7.66
CA VAL A 71 32.87 10.22 -8.27
C VAL A 71 33.27 10.63 -9.69
N PHE A 72 34.54 10.45 -10.01
CA PHE A 72 35.09 10.54 -11.36
C PHE A 72 35.10 9.17 -12.02
N SER A 73 34.46 9.08 -13.20
CA SER A 73 34.59 7.98 -14.15
C SER A 73 35.41 8.46 -15.34
N ASN A 74 36.63 7.92 -15.48
CA ASN A 74 37.54 8.26 -16.58
C ASN A 74 37.35 7.36 -17.82
N TYR A 75 36.29 6.56 -17.85
CA TYR A 75 35.97 5.67 -18.96
C TYR A 75 35.12 6.40 -20.02
N GLU A 76 35.41 6.15 -21.29
CA GLU A 76 34.67 6.74 -22.42
C GLU A 76 33.22 6.23 -22.50
N GLU A 77 32.97 5.01 -22.01
CA GLU A 77 31.64 4.44 -21.91
C GLU A 77 31.26 4.18 -20.46
N PHE A 78 30.05 4.61 -20.08
CA PHE A 78 29.48 4.32 -18.79
C PHE A 78 29.00 2.86 -18.71
N GLU A 79 29.36 2.19 -17.62
CA GLU A 79 28.85 0.87 -17.24
C GLU A 79 28.16 0.95 -15.87
N VAL A 80 27.12 0.13 -15.65
CA VAL A 80 26.30 0.19 -14.42
C VAL A 80 27.14 -0.02 -13.15
N ARG A 81 28.21 -0.82 -13.21
CA ARG A 81 29.16 -1.02 -12.08
C ARG A 81 29.84 0.25 -11.59
N THR A 82 29.86 1.33 -12.39
CA THR A 82 30.35 2.64 -11.95
C THR A 82 29.55 3.17 -10.75
N ILE A 83 28.30 2.75 -10.58
CA ILE A 83 27.47 3.12 -9.43
C ILE A 83 28.03 2.53 -8.13
N ASP A 84 28.67 1.36 -8.17
CA ASP A 84 29.28 0.72 -7.01
C ASP A 84 30.45 1.54 -6.44
N ALA A 85 31.05 2.42 -7.27
CA ALA A 85 32.09 3.34 -6.82
C ALA A 85 31.59 4.32 -5.75
N PHE A 86 30.31 4.67 -5.76
CA PHE A 86 29.72 5.51 -4.70
C PHE A 86 29.72 4.80 -3.35
N GLU A 87 29.41 3.50 -3.32
CA GLU A 87 29.41 2.71 -2.08
C GLU A 87 30.83 2.50 -1.59
N ALA A 88 31.76 2.17 -2.49
CA ALA A 88 33.18 2.06 -2.16
C ALA A 88 33.76 3.37 -1.60
N ALA A 89 33.37 4.52 -2.16
CA ALA A 89 33.75 5.83 -1.65
C ALA A 89 33.13 6.12 -0.29
N SER A 90 31.83 5.85 -0.13
CA SER A 90 31.08 6.15 1.10
C SER A 90 31.55 5.32 2.29
N ASN A 91 31.91 4.04 2.06
CA ASN A 91 32.41 3.12 3.09
C ASN A 91 33.74 3.55 3.73
N ARG A 92 34.45 4.52 3.13
CA ARG A 92 35.68 5.08 3.70
C ARG A 92 35.43 6.17 4.75
N PHE A 93 34.17 6.58 4.93
CA PHE A 93 33.78 7.62 5.85
C PHE A 93 32.64 7.16 6.76
N THR A 94 32.43 7.88 7.85
CA THR A 94 31.30 7.62 8.75
C THR A 94 29.98 7.90 8.01
N PRO A 95 28.97 7.00 8.07
CA PRO A 95 27.69 7.19 7.36
C PRO A 95 26.96 8.50 7.67
N LEU A 96 27.15 9.05 8.88
CA LEU A 96 26.54 10.31 9.30
C LEU A 96 27.13 11.56 8.62
N ARG A 97 28.33 11.44 8.03
CA ARG A 97 29.05 12.55 7.38
C ARG A 97 28.52 12.85 5.97
N ILE A 98 28.05 11.82 5.27
CA ILE A 98 27.70 11.87 3.85
C ILE A 98 26.17 12.01 3.69
N ASP A 99 25.74 12.76 2.67
CA ASP A 99 24.35 12.81 2.26
C ASP A 99 23.92 11.47 1.64
N PRO A 100 22.87 10.82 2.17
CA PRO A 100 22.51 9.48 1.75
C PRO A 100 21.75 9.43 0.41
N ILE A 101 21.24 10.57 -0.08
CA ILE A 101 20.32 10.64 -1.22
C ILE A 101 20.93 11.39 -2.41
N CYS A 102 21.84 12.35 -2.20
CA CYS A 102 22.51 13.07 -3.28
C CYS A 102 23.91 12.53 -3.58
N ARG A 103 24.19 12.30 -4.87
CA ARG A 103 25.48 11.85 -5.39
C ARG A 103 25.83 12.61 -6.66
N VAL A 104 27.11 12.85 -6.92
CA VAL A 104 27.59 13.50 -8.15
C VAL A 104 28.42 12.51 -8.96
N LEU A 105 28.10 12.32 -10.23
CA LEU A 105 28.89 11.51 -11.15
C LEU A 105 29.48 12.42 -12.23
N ILE A 106 30.80 12.39 -12.38
CA ILE A 106 31.53 13.15 -13.38
C ILE A 106 32.17 12.14 -14.34
N SER A 107 31.70 12.08 -15.58
CA SER A 107 32.07 11.01 -16.53
C SER A 107 32.69 11.56 -17.82
N ARG A 108 33.63 10.81 -18.42
CA ARG A 108 34.11 11.09 -19.78
C ARG A 108 33.11 10.70 -20.88
N ASP A 109 32.14 9.85 -20.55
CA ASP A 109 31.03 9.52 -21.44
C ASP A 109 30.17 10.77 -21.74
N GLY A 110 30.16 11.19 -23.01
CA GLY A 110 29.41 12.36 -23.47
C GLY A 110 27.90 12.24 -23.31
N ASN A 111 27.37 11.02 -23.22
CA ASN A 111 25.94 10.73 -23.09
C ASN A 111 25.53 10.39 -21.64
N ILE A 112 26.39 10.65 -20.65
CA ILE A 112 26.14 10.25 -19.25
C ILE A 112 24.82 10.80 -18.69
N VAL A 113 24.42 12.01 -19.10
CA VAL A 113 23.18 12.64 -18.64
C VAL A 113 21.96 11.81 -19.04
N GLU A 114 21.94 11.28 -20.26
CA GLU A 114 20.86 10.43 -20.77
C GLU A 114 20.92 9.03 -20.17
N ARG A 115 22.11 8.42 -20.10
CA ARG A 115 22.31 7.09 -19.49
C ARG A 115 21.85 7.05 -18.03
N ILE A 116 22.18 8.06 -17.23
CA ILE A 116 21.71 8.17 -15.85
C ILE A 116 20.19 8.36 -15.79
N LYS A 117 19.59 9.16 -16.69
CA LYS A 117 18.12 9.27 -16.75
C LYS A 117 17.46 7.91 -17.00
N ASP A 118 17.99 7.11 -17.90
CA ASP A 118 17.42 5.79 -18.21
C ASP A 118 17.63 4.77 -17.09
N ILE A 119 18.77 4.81 -16.41
CA ILE A 119 19.00 3.97 -15.22
C ILE A 119 18.05 4.34 -14.09
N LEU A 120 17.84 5.64 -13.84
CA LEU A 120 16.92 6.10 -12.80
C LEU A 120 15.45 5.80 -13.14
N LYS A 121 15.09 5.69 -14.42
CA LYS A 121 13.76 5.16 -14.83
C LYS A 121 13.63 3.67 -14.50
N ASN A 122 14.71 2.90 -14.65
CA ASN A 122 14.72 1.45 -14.44
C ASN A 122 14.87 1.02 -12.97
N ASP A 123 15.62 1.78 -12.15
CA ASP A 123 15.71 1.61 -10.69
C ASP A 123 15.32 2.92 -9.98
N PRO A 124 14.01 3.10 -9.70
CA PRO A 124 13.48 4.26 -9.02
C PRO A 124 13.89 4.36 -7.56
N GLU A 125 14.63 3.43 -6.96
CA GLU A 125 15.14 3.55 -5.59
C GLU A 125 16.58 4.08 -5.54
N LEU A 126 17.29 4.18 -6.67
CA LEU A 126 18.64 4.75 -6.67
C LEU A 126 18.64 6.15 -6.04
N PRO A 127 19.67 6.53 -5.27
CA PRO A 127 19.87 7.92 -4.87
C PRO A 127 19.87 8.85 -6.09
N ILE A 128 19.58 10.12 -5.88
CA ILE A 128 19.66 11.14 -6.93
C ILE A 128 21.12 11.25 -7.35
N ILE A 129 21.43 10.81 -8.57
CA ILE A 129 22.73 10.98 -9.20
C ILE A 129 22.66 12.21 -10.09
N ILE A 130 23.52 13.18 -9.83
CA ILE A 130 23.69 14.39 -10.63
C ILE A 130 24.84 14.14 -11.62
N PRO A 131 24.54 13.91 -12.92
CA PRO A 131 25.56 13.63 -13.92
C PRO A 131 26.15 14.93 -14.48
N PHE A 132 27.45 14.90 -14.70
CA PHE A 132 28.21 15.90 -15.47
C PHE A 132 29.18 15.19 -16.40
N THR A 133 29.44 15.79 -17.56
CA THR A 133 30.57 15.37 -18.39
C THR A 133 31.84 16.13 -17.98
N TYR A 134 33.01 15.58 -18.29
CA TYR A 134 34.28 16.30 -18.15
C TYR A 134 34.28 17.58 -18.99
N ASP A 135 33.83 17.47 -20.25
CA ASP A 135 33.79 18.58 -21.20
C ASP A 135 32.94 19.76 -20.68
N GLU A 136 31.75 19.46 -20.15
CA GLU A 136 30.86 20.47 -19.56
C GLU A 136 31.55 21.25 -18.43
N LEU A 137 32.28 20.58 -17.55
CA LEU A 137 32.88 21.22 -16.38
C LEU A 137 34.22 21.93 -16.68
N ILE A 138 34.89 21.55 -17.75
CA ILE A 138 36.18 22.14 -18.17
C ILE A 138 35.95 23.32 -19.11
N ASN A 139 35.08 23.16 -20.12
CA ASN A 139 34.95 24.11 -21.22
C ASN A 139 33.80 25.11 -21.03
N ASN A 140 32.75 24.76 -20.31
CA ASN A 140 31.62 25.67 -20.08
C ASN A 140 31.91 26.64 -18.92
N ARG A 141 31.86 27.94 -19.23
CA ARG A 141 32.12 29.01 -18.25
C ARG A 141 30.88 29.47 -17.49
N ASP A 142 29.66 29.06 -17.88
CA ASP A 142 28.40 29.46 -17.25
C ASP A 142 28.39 29.15 -15.73
N PRO A 143 28.44 30.18 -14.86
CA PRO A 143 28.41 29.99 -13.42
C PRO A 143 27.14 29.31 -12.92
N ALA A 144 26.05 29.29 -13.71
CA ALA A 144 24.80 28.65 -13.30
C ALA A 144 24.74 27.15 -13.66
N LEU A 145 25.73 26.59 -14.35
CA LEU A 145 25.72 25.20 -14.84
C LEU A 145 25.46 24.19 -13.72
N ILE A 146 26.25 24.24 -12.64
CA ILE A 146 26.16 23.29 -11.52
C ILE A 146 24.78 23.43 -10.86
N LEU A 147 24.39 24.65 -10.50
CA LEU A 147 23.08 24.93 -9.90
C LEU A 147 21.92 24.44 -10.77
N ASN A 148 21.93 24.73 -12.07
CA ASN A 148 20.86 24.33 -12.99
C ASN A 148 20.80 22.81 -13.16
N ARG A 149 21.94 22.12 -13.20
CA ARG A 149 21.97 20.65 -13.23
C ARG A 149 21.33 20.05 -11.98
N PHE A 150 21.63 20.59 -10.80
CA PHE A 150 20.99 20.16 -9.56
C PHE A 150 19.47 20.37 -9.61
N ARG A 151 18.99 21.54 -10.05
CA ARG A 151 17.55 21.82 -10.20
C ARG A 151 16.84 20.80 -11.08
N GLN A 152 17.42 20.49 -12.24
CA GLN A 152 16.82 19.55 -13.20
C GLN A 152 16.67 18.14 -12.63
N HIS A 153 17.63 17.67 -11.84
CA HIS A 153 17.66 16.28 -11.35
C HIS A 153 17.00 16.09 -9.98
N PHE A 154 16.96 17.10 -9.10
CA PHE A 154 16.25 17.01 -7.82
C PHE A 154 14.73 17.12 -7.96
N PHE A 155 14.24 18.04 -8.78
CA PHE A 155 12.80 18.36 -8.83
C PHE A 155 11.98 17.55 -9.83
N SER A 156 12.64 16.84 -10.75
CA SER A 156 11.95 16.03 -11.76
C SER A 156 11.42 14.71 -11.21
N ARG A 157 11.85 14.28 -10.02
CA ARG A 157 11.54 12.97 -9.47
C ARG A 157 10.50 13.04 -8.37
N ASP A 158 9.57 12.09 -8.38
CA ASP A 158 8.64 11.87 -7.28
C ASP A 158 9.20 10.78 -6.34
N LEU A 159 9.73 11.20 -5.20
CA LEU A 159 10.24 10.31 -4.16
C LEU A 159 9.15 9.75 -3.24
N PHE A 160 7.89 10.15 -3.42
CA PHE A 160 6.73 9.54 -2.77
C PHE A 160 6.15 8.39 -3.60
N ALA A 161 6.24 8.44 -4.93
CA ALA A 161 5.69 7.46 -5.87
C ALA A 161 6.52 6.16 -5.99
N PHE A 162 6.66 5.42 -4.89
CA PHE A 162 7.22 4.06 -4.92
C PHE A 162 6.12 3.03 -4.70
N GLU A 163 5.85 2.22 -5.72
CA GLU A 163 4.86 1.14 -5.65
C GLU A 163 5.47 -0.21 -5.24
N SER A 164 6.75 -0.39 -5.49
CA SER A 164 7.50 -1.60 -5.13
C SER A 164 7.92 -1.58 -3.65
N PRO A 165 8.13 -2.75 -3.02
CA PRO A 165 8.65 -2.80 -1.66
C PRO A 165 10.04 -2.20 -1.58
N LEU A 166 10.26 -1.32 -0.60
CA LEU A 166 11.49 -0.58 -0.40
C LEU A 166 12.66 -1.51 -0.04
N LYS A 167 13.71 -1.48 -0.85
CA LYS A 167 14.94 -2.27 -0.69
C LYS A 167 16.09 -1.53 -0.03
N ARG A 168 16.06 -0.19 0.00
CA ARG A 168 17.14 0.64 0.56
C ARG A 168 16.73 1.30 1.88
N ASP A 169 17.68 1.40 2.81
CA ASP A 169 17.45 2.03 4.13
C ASP A 169 17.09 3.52 4.04
N THR A 170 17.52 4.20 2.98
CA THR A 170 17.29 5.65 2.77
C THR A 170 15.81 6.05 2.78
N TYR A 171 14.95 5.15 2.30
CA TYR A 171 13.51 5.36 2.21
C TYR A 171 12.73 4.57 3.27
N PHE A 172 13.44 3.87 4.16
CA PHE A 172 12.86 3.01 5.18
C PHE A 172 12.74 3.78 6.51
N PHE A 173 11.53 4.25 6.81
CA PHE A 173 11.25 5.12 7.98
C PHE A 173 10.57 4.34 9.11
N GLY A 174 10.88 4.66 10.36
CA GLY A 174 10.08 4.27 11.54
C GLY A 174 9.99 2.76 11.84
N ARG A 175 10.86 1.93 11.25
CA ARG A 175 10.82 0.46 11.38
C ARG A 175 12.04 -0.16 12.07
N ALA A 176 12.99 0.66 12.51
CA ALA A 176 14.25 0.18 13.09
C ALA A 176 14.02 -0.64 14.38
N ASP A 177 13.18 -0.15 15.28
CA ASP A 177 12.90 -0.83 16.56
C ASP A 177 12.23 -2.18 16.35
N LEU A 178 11.30 -2.27 15.41
CA LEU A 178 10.64 -3.53 15.04
C LEU A 178 11.66 -4.57 14.55
N ILE A 179 12.56 -4.18 13.65
CA ILE A 179 13.62 -5.06 13.15
C ILE A 179 14.54 -5.50 14.30
N ASN A 180 14.97 -4.56 15.14
CA ASN A 180 15.84 -4.87 16.26
C ASN A 180 15.19 -5.83 17.26
N ASN A 181 13.89 -5.68 17.53
CA ASN A 181 13.14 -6.58 18.40
C ASN A 181 13.08 -8.01 17.83
N ILE A 182 12.79 -8.15 16.54
CA ILE A 182 12.77 -9.47 15.86
C ILE A 182 14.15 -10.13 15.93
N LEU A 183 15.22 -9.37 15.66
CA LEU A 183 16.59 -9.90 15.75
C LEU A 183 16.97 -10.28 17.19
N SER A 184 16.53 -9.52 18.19
CA SER A 184 16.77 -9.81 19.61
C SER A 184 16.07 -11.10 20.05
N ARG A 185 14.82 -11.32 19.63
CA ARG A 185 14.11 -12.59 19.87
C ARG A 185 14.80 -13.77 19.23
N HIS A 186 15.24 -13.61 17.98
CA HIS A 186 15.99 -14.66 17.30
C HIS A 186 17.28 -15.04 18.06
N ARG A 187 18.03 -14.06 18.59
CA ARG A 187 19.21 -14.31 19.45
C ARG A 187 18.86 -15.06 20.74
N SER A 188 17.66 -14.85 21.25
CA SER A 188 17.14 -15.51 22.45
C SER A 188 16.50 -16.87 22.16
N ASN A 189 16.65 -17.38 20.92
CA ASN A 189 16.03 -18.62 20.46
C ASN A 189 14.49 -18.59 20.58
N GLU A 190 13.90 -17.45 20.26
CA GLU A 190 12.45 -17.25 20.17
C GLU A 190 12.02 -17.09 18.71
N ASN A 191 10.78 -17.48 18.42
CA ASN A 191 10.13 -17.28 17.12
C ASN A 191 9.42 -15.93 17.09
N SER A 192 9.09 -15.44 15.90
CA SER A 192 8.37 -14.16 15.74
C SER A 192 7.27 -14.27 14.70
N ALA A 193 6.23 -13.46 14.84
CA ALA A 193 5.16 -13.37 13.86
C ALA A 193 4.75 -11.91 13.68
N LEU A 194 4.70 -11.44 12.44
CA LEU A 194 4.40 -10.07 12.07
C LEU A 194 3.26 -10.03 11.06
N PHE A 195 2.16 -9.43 11.47
CA PHE A 195 0.98 -9.28 10.62
C PHE A 195 0.73 -7.82 10.27
N GLY A 196 0.12 -7.60 9.12
CA GLY A 196 -0.28 -6.26 8.72
C GLY A 196 -1.08 -6.28 7.45
N LEU A 197 -1.91 -5.26 7.28
CA LEU A 197 -2.76 -5.11 6.10
C LEU A 197 -1.95 -5.03 4.80
N ARG A 198 -2.62 -5.17 3.66
CA ARG A 198 -1.97 -5.00 2.36
C ARG A 198 -1.36 -3.60 2.26
N ARG A 199 -0.19 -3.51 1.61
CA ARG A 199 0.60 -2.27 1.46
C ARG A 199 1.03 -1.60 2.78
N SER A 200 1.03 -2.30 3.91
CA SER A 200 1.58 -1.80 5.19
C SER A 200 3.12 -1.74 5.25
N GLY A 201 3.81 -2.42 4.33
CA GLY A 201 5.27 -2.48 4.25
C GLY A 201 5.91 -3.80 4.70
N LYS A 202 5.13 -4.90 4.80
CA LYS A 202 5.62 -6.26 5.14
C LYS A 202 6.90 -6.67 4.39
N THR A 203 6.86 -6.72 3.07
CA THR A 203 8.01 -7.13 2.24
C THR A 203 9.20 -6.16 2.37
N SER A 204 8.95 -4.86 2.63
CA SER A 204 10.02 -3.90 2.92
C SER A 204 10.72 -4.20 4.25
N ILE A 205 9.97 -4.67 5.25
CA ILE A 205 10.52 -5.13 6.53
C ILE A 205 11.33 -6.41 6.35
N VAL A 206 10.89 -7.34 5.50
CA VAL A 206 11.67 -8.56 5.15
C VAL A 206 13.04 -8.18 4.57
N PHE A 207 13.09 -7.25 3.62
CA PHE A 207 14.36 -6.76 3.07
C PHE A 207 15.20 -6.05 4.14
N GLY A 208 14.59 -5.24 5.01
CA GLY A 208 15.28 -4.61 6.13
C GLY A 208 15.89 -5.61 7.09
N LEU A 209 15.15 -6.65 7.44
CA LEU A 209 15.58 -7.72 8.34
C LEU A 209 16.72 -8.54 7.73
N GLU A 210 16.68 -8.80 6.42
CA GLU A 210 17.79 -9.45 5.72
C GLU A 210 19.08 -8.63 5.79
N ARG A 211 19.01 -7.32 5.51
CA ARG A 211 20.16 -6.41 5.60
C ARG A 211 20.72 -6.38 7.02
N ALA A 212 19.85 -6.19 8.01
CA ALA A 212 20.25 -6.13 9.41
C ALA A 212 20.83 -7.47 9.90
N SER A 213 20.26 -8.60 9.49
CA SER A 213 20.81 -9.95 9.78
C SER A 213 22.24 -10.08 9.26
N ARG A 214 22.49 -9.66 8.01
CA ARG A 214 23.83 -9.71 7.40
C ARG A 214 24.85 -8.88 8.18
N LEU A 215 24.48 -7.66 8.59
CA LEU A 215 25.35 -6.79 9.41
C LEU A 215 25.66 -7.40 10.79
N ASN A 216 24.74 -8.19 11.33
CA ASN A 216 24.88 -8.85 12.63
C ASN A 216 25.45 -10.29 12.54
N GLY A 217 25.91 -10.74 11.37
CA GLY A 217 26.49 -12.07 11.18
C GLY A 217 25.49 -13.23 11.31
N GLN A 218 24.20 -12.96 11.14
CA GLN A 218 23.12 -13.95 11.21
C GLN A 218 22.72 -14.40 9.80
N SER A 219 22.33 -15.67 9.69
CA SER A 219 21.87 -16.24 8.44
C SER A 219 20.36 -16.01 8.31
N PHE A 220 19.91 -15.51 7.17
CA PHE A 220 18.52 -15.14 6.91
C PHE A 220 18.08 -15.70 5.56
N VAL A 221 17.01 -16.47 5.53
CA VAL A 221 16.38 -16.98 4.32
C VAL A 221 14.90 -16.59 4.31
N SER A 222 14.47 -15.96 3.21
CA SER A 222 13.07 -15.60 2.97
C SER A 222 12.44 -16.61 2.03
N ILE A 223 11.24 -17.06 2.36
CA ILE A 223 10.46 -18.04 1.63
C ILE A 223 9.16 -17.36 1.22
N ASP A 224 8.98 -17.17 -0.09
CA ASP A 224 7.76 -16.61 -0.65
C ASP A 224 6.70 -17.71 -0.74
N CYS A 225 5.73 -17.70 0.19
CA CYS A 225 4.65 -18.68 0.21
C CYS A 225 3.63 -18.48 -0.92
N GLN A 226 3.65 -17.35 -1.65
CA GLN A 226 2.83 -17.18 -2.86
C GLN A 226 3.38 -17.95 -4.06
N SER A 227 4.66 -18.34 -4.03
CA SER A 227 5.27 -19.05 -5.15
C SER A 227 4.68 -20.46 -5.34
N PRO A 228 4.32 -20.89 -6.56
CA PRO A 228 3.93 -22.26 -6.85
C PRO A 228 4.98 -23.29 -6.43
N SER A 229 6.26 -22.90 -6.42
CA SER A 229 7.36 -23.74 -5.94
C SER A 229 7.30 -24.01 -4.43
N VAL A 230 6.46 -23.28 -3.69
CA VAL A 230 6.21 -23.44 -2.25
C VAL A 230 4.80 -23.99 -2.02
N HIS A 231 3.74 -23.28 -2.42
CA HIS A 231 2.38 -23.67 -2.03
C HIS A 231 1.89 -24.96 -2.70
N GLN A 232 2.44 -25.38 -3.84
CA GLN A 232 2.06 -26.68 -4.46
C GLN A 232 2.84 -27.87 -3.87
N ARG A 233 3.89 -27.64 -3.07
CA ARG A 233 4.65 -28.73 -2.45
C ARG A 233 3.87 -29.32 -1.28
N ARG A 234 3.93 -30.65 -1.15
CA ARG A 234 3.49 -31.32 0.08
C ARG A 234 4.44 -31.00 1.23
N TRP A 235 3.98 -31.12 2.47
CA TRP A 235 4.77 -30.77 3.67
C TRP A 235 6.18 -31.39 3.68
N TYR A 236 6.30 -32.68 3.34
CA TYR A 236 7.58 -33.41 3.33
C TYR A 236 8.51 -32.98 2.19
N GLN A 237 7.96 -32.41 1.11
CA GLN A 237 8.73 -31.85 -0.01
C GLN A 237 9.14 -30.40 0.24
N LEU A 238 8.39 -29.68 1.07
CA LEU A 238 8.69 -28.30 1.42
C LEU A 238 9.90 -28.22 2.37
N LEU A 239 10.01 -29.10 3.35
CA LEU A 239 11.14 -29.16 4.29
C LEU A 239 12.54 -29.12 3.62
N PRO A 240 12.88 -30.03 2.67
CA PRO A 240 14.19 -29.99 2.01
C PRO A 240 14.33 -28.77 1.10
N TYR A 241 13.22 -28.26 0.56
CA TYR A 241 13.24 -27.05 -0.26
C TYR A 241 13.68 -25.82 0.54
N LEU A 242 13.25 -25.66 1.81
CA LEU A 242 13.73 -24.57 2.69
C LEU A 242 15.25 -24.60 2.86
N LEU A 243 15.78 -25.81 3.06
CA LEU A 243 17.21 -26.04 3.24
C LEU A 243 17.99 -25.76 1.95
N ARG A 244 17.45 -26.14 0.78
CA ARG A 244 18.02 -25.79 -0.53
C ARG A 244 18.06 -24.28 -0.78
N GLN A 245 17.01 -23.54 -0.40
CA GLN A 245 17.04 -22.08 -0.50
C GLN A 245 18.18 -21.50 0.32
N THR A 246 18.43 -22.05 1.51
CA THR A 246 19.56 -21.66 2.36
C THR A 246 20.90 -22.00 1.70
N ILE A 247 21.05 -23.23 1.19
CA ILE A 247 22.27 -23.69 0.51
C ILE A 247 22.61 -22.79 -0.67
N ASN A 248 21.63 -22.49 -1.52
CA ASN A 248 21.84 -21.65 -2.70
C ASN A 248 22.21 -20.22 -2.32
N LYS A 249 21.49 -19.64 -1.35
CA LYS A 249 21.72 -18.26 -0.91
C LYS A 249 23.13 -18.05 -0.35
N TYR A 250 23.65 -19.03 0.38
CA TYR A 250 24.98 -18.98 0.99
C TYR A 250 26.06 -19.72 0.19
N SER A 251 25.74 -20.17 -1.02
CA SER A 251 26.67 -20.91 -1.90
C SER A 251 27.35 -22.09 -1.20
N LEU A 252 26.58 -22.84 -0.41
CA LEU A 252 27.06 -24.03 0.30
C LEU A 252 27.12 -25.24 -0.65
N LYS A 253 27.74 -26.33 -0.19
CA LYS A 253 27.79 -27.58 -0.97
C LYS A 253 26.39 -28.15 -1.18
N GLN A 254 26.06 -28.49 -2.42
CA GLN A 254 24.72 -28.95 -2.81
C GLN A 254 24.35 -30.34 -2.26
N ASN A 255 25.34 -31.17 -1.94
CA ASN A 255 25.15 -32.51 -1.40
C ASN A 255 24.85 -32.54 0.11
N LEU A 256 24.66 -31.38 0.75
CA LEU A 256 24.28 -31.29 2.17
C LEU A 256 22.83 -31.73 2.42
N VAL A 257 22.00 -31.79 1.38
CA VAL A 257 20.60 -32.23 1.45
C VAL A 257 20.36 -33.25 0.33
N ASN A 258 19.70 -34.36 0.66
CA ASN A 258 19.26 -35.35 -0.30
C ASN A 258 17.73 -35.42 -0.33
N ASP A 259 17.11 -34.78 -1.33
CA ASP A 259 15.65 -34.71 -1.47
C ASP A 259 14.98 -36.10 -1.52
N ALA A 260 15.66 -37.09 -2.09
CA ALA A 260 15.12 -38.45 -2.17
C ALA A 260 14.97 -39.13 -0.79
N ALA A 261 15.65 -38.62 0.25
CA ALA A 261 15.52 -39.10 1.62
C ALA A 261 14.26 -38.57 2.32
N TYR A 262 13.62 -37.53 1.77
CA TYR A 262 12.43 -36.92 2.36
C TYR A 262 11.16 -37.64 1.89
N THR A 263 10.76 -38.65 2.65
CA THR A 263 9.47 -39.32 2.53
C THR A 263 8.51 -38.83 3.62
N GLU A 264 7.21 -39.10 3.48
CA GLU A 264 6.23 -38.77 4.53
C GLU A 264 6.60 -39.34 5.90
N LEU A 265 7.27 -40.50 5.95
CA LEU A 265 7.68 -41.12 7.20
C LEU A 265 8.94 -40.49 7.81
N ASN A 266 9.94 -40.19 6.98
CA ASN A 266 11.29 -39.84 7.46
C ASN A 266 11.59 -38.34 7.43
N ALA A 267 10.76 -37.52 6.79
CA ALA A 267 11.06 -36.11 6.53
C ALA A 267 11.32 -35.28 7.80
N SER A 268 10.65 -35.59 8.91
CA SER A 268 10.85 -34.90 10.19
C SER A 268 12.27 -35.10 10.75
N ASP A 269 12.72 -36.36 10.83
CA ASP A 269 14.06 -36.69 11.35
C ASP A 269 15.16 -36.27 10.37
N GLN A 270 14.92 -36.38 9.06
CA GLN A 270 15.87 -35.91 8.05
C GLN A 270 16.05 -34.39 8.10
N PHE A 271 14.96 -33.63 8.23
CA PHE A 271 15.02 -32.17 8.39
C PHE A 271 15.84 -31.78 9.64
N TYR A 272 15.60 -32.46 10.76
CA TYR A 272 16.34 -32.26 12.00
C TYR A 272 17.85 -32.47 11.84
N ALA A 273 18.27 -33.50 11.11
CA ALA A 273 19.69 -33.77 10.85
C ALA A 273 20.32 -32.76 9.89
N ASP A 274 19.62 -32.44 8.80
CA ASP A 274 20.14 -31.60 7.73
C ASP A 274 20.24 -30.13 8.17
N VAL A 275 19.26 -29.60 8.92
CA VAL A 275 19.32 -28.21 9.42
C VAL A 275 20.52 -27.98 10.33
N LYS A 276 20.87 -28.96 11.18
CA LYS A 276 22.07 -28.92 12.02
C LYS A 276 23.35 -28.96 11.19
N THR A 277 23.36 -29.78 10.13
CA THR A 277 24.51 -29.88 9.23
C THR A 277 24.75 -28.56 8.49
N ILE A 278 23.68 -27.92 8.01
CA ILE A 278 23.72 -26.61 7.36
C ILE A 278 24.18 -25.52 8.33
N HIS A 279 23.68 -25.51 9.56
CA HIS A 279 24.14 -24.60 10.61
C HIS A 279 25.65 -24.73 10.86
N GLY A 280 26.18 -25.96 10.90
CA GLY A 280 27.61 -26.21 10.96
C GLY A 280 28.38 -25.63 9.77
N ALA A 281 27.87 -25.80 8.55
CA ALA A 281 28.45 -25.23 7.32
C ALA A 281 28.41 -23.69 7.30
N LEU A 282 27.42 -23.08 7.96
CA LEU A 282 27.28 -21.64 8.17
C LEU A 282 28.11 -21.13 9.37
N LYS A 283 29.14 -21.86 9.80
CA LYS A 283 30.00 -21.52 10.95
C LYS A 283 29.22 -21.30 12.24
N LYS A 284 28.15 -22.07 12.44
CA LYS A 284 27.23 -21.98 13.59
C LYS A 284 26.47 -20.66 13.67
N SER A 285 26.31 -19.95 12.55
CA SER A 285 25.41 -18.81 12.45
C SER A 285 23.95 -19.29 12.52
N PRO A 286 23.15 -18.85 13.51
CA PRO A 286 21.74 -19.21 13.59
C PRO A 286 20.98 -18.75 12.33
N ILE A 287 20.01 -19.55 11.91
CA ILE A 287 19.23 -19.34 10.67
C ILE A 287 17.85 -18.79 11.00
N ILE A 288 17.51 -17.62 10.48
CA ILE A 288 16.14 -17.10 10.47
C ILE A 288 15.46 -17.59 9.18
N MET A 289 14.43 -18.43 9.33
CA MET A 289 13.56 -18.85 8.24
C MET A 289 12.29 -17.99 8.23
N ALA A 290 12.25 -16.99 7.34
CA ALA A 290 11.12 -16.08 7.20
C ALA A 290 10.14 -16.60 6.15
N PHE A 291 8.88 -16.81 6.54
CA PHE A 291 7.78 -17.23 5.67
C PHE A 291 6.94 -16.01 5.33
N ASP A 292 7.13 -15.44 4.13
CA ASP A 292 6.35 -14.29 3.65
C ASP A 292 5.04 -14.74 3.02
N GLU A 293 3.96 -14.03 3.34
CA GLU A 293 2.58 -14.35 2.94
C GLU A 293 2.13 -15.75 3.40
N ILE A 294 2.36 -16.06 4.68
CA ILE A 294 2.09 -17.35 5.30
C ILE A 294 0.65 -17.86 5.09
N GLU A 295 -0.31 -16.97 4.88
CA GLU A 295 -1.70 -17.31 4.56
C GLU A 295 -1.82 -18.24 3.34
N ARG A 296 -0.83 -18.24 2.43
CA ARG A 296 -0.82 -19.04 1.20
C ARG A 296 -0.55 -20.52 1.42
N ILE A 297 -0.01 -20.88 2.57
CA ILE A 297 0.16 -22.26 3.03
C ILE A 297 -0.55 -22.50 4.38
N SER A 298 -1.56 -21.69 4.72
CA SER A 298 -2.32 -21.79 5.97
C SER A 298 -3.74 -22.37 5.77
N PRO A 299 -4.37 -22.95 6.81
CA PRO A 299 -5.72 -23.49 6.71
C PRO A 299 -6.73 -22.42 6.28
N LYS A 300 -7.75 -22.81 5.52
CA LYS A 300 -8.83 -21.96 4.94
C LYS A 300 -8.37 -20.89 3.94
N THR A 301 -7.18 -20.34 4.06
CA THR A 301 -6.69 -19.22 3.23
C THR A 301 -5.69 -19.65 2.15
N ALA A 302 -5.12 -20.86 2.25
CA ALA A 302 -4.09 -21.32 1.32
C ALA A 302 -4.58 -21.42 -0.13
N SER A 303 -3.62 -21.30 -1.05
CA SER A 303 -3.89 -21.38 -2.48
C SER A 303 -4.04 -22.81 -2.99
N SER A 304 -3.50 -23.80 -2.28
CA SER A 304 -3.62 -25.22 -2.65
C SER A 304 -4.50 -25.99 -1.65
N PRO A 305 -5.40 -26.88 -2.12
CA PRO A 305 -6.34 -27.62 -1.26
C PRO A 305 -5.70 -28.41 -0.11
N HIS A 306 -4.53 -29.01 -0.34
CA HIS A 306 -3.84 -29.82 0.68
C HIS A 306 -3.33 -29.00 1.88
N TRP A 307 -3.16 -27.68 1.72
CA TRP A 307 -2.85 -26.76 2.82
C TRP A 307 -4.11 -26.13 3.43
N SER A 308 -5.12 -25.80 2.61
CA SER A 308 -6.33 -25.10 3.08
C SER A 308 -7.27 -26.04 3.84
N GLU A 309 -7.44 -27.26 3.33
CA GLU A 309 -8.40 -28.26 3.81
C GLU A 309 -7.72 -29.56 4.26
N GLY A 310 -6.50 -29.82 3.81
CA GLY A 310 -5.73 -31.02 4.15
C GLY A 310 -4.95 -30.93 5.47
N MET A 311 -4.09 -31.94 5.66
CA MET A 311 -3.28 -32.14 6.87
C MET A 311 -1.85 -31.59 6.77
N ASP A 312 -1.46 -31.05 5.60
CA ASP A 312 -0.07 -30.65 5.35
C ASP A 312 0.42 -29.56 6.31
N PHE A 313 -0.44 -28.60 6.65
CA PHE A 313 -0.10 -27.57 7.63
C PHE A 313 0.30 -28.18 8.98
N ILE A 314 -0.46 -29.15 9.46
CA ILE A 314 -0.22 -29.82 10.74
C ILE A 314 1.09 -30.59 10.69
N PHE A 315 1.29 -31.45 9.69
CA PHE A 315 2.51 -32.26 9.60
C PHE A 315 3.76 -31.41 9.38
N PHE A 316 3.66 -30.36 8.57
CA PHE A 316 4.76 -29.41 8.37
C PHE A 316 5.18 -28.76 9.69
N TRP A 317 4.24 -28.17 10.42
CA TRP A 317 4.57 -27.46 11.66
C TRP A 317 4.92 -28.40 12.81
N GLN A 318 4.42 -29.64 12.83
CA GLN A 318 4.92 -30.68 13.75
C GLN A 318 6.40 -30.99 13.50
N ALA A 319 6.80 -31.15 12.25
CA ALA A 319 8.20 -31.40 11.89
C ALA A 319 9.10 -30.21 12.26
N ILE A 320 8.70 -28.98 11.89
CA ILE A 320 9.43 -27.76 12.23
C ILE A 320 9.54 -27.59 13.76
N ARG A 321 8.44 -27.71 14.50
CA ARG A 321 8.42 -27.57 15.96
C ARG A 321 9.26 -28.63 16.65
N SER A 322 9.18 -29.89 16.21
CA SER A 322 10.01 -30.98 16.72
C SER A 322 11.50 -30.68 16.54
N ALA A 323 11.90 -30.23 15.35
CA ALA A 323 13.28 -29.85 15.08
C ALA A 323 13.74 -28.64 15.91
N PHE A 324 12.88 -27.64 16.07
CA PHE A 324 13.16 -26.44 16.87
C PHE A 324 13.31 -26.75 18.36
N GLN A 325 12.47 -27.61 18.93
CA GLN A 325 12.53 -27.96 20.36
C GLN A 325 13.77 -28.80 20.70
N ARG A 326 14.25 -29.62 19.76
CA ARG A 326 15.44 -30.47 19.95
C ARG A 326 16.75 -29.72 19.73
N HIS A 327 16.73 -28.56 19.06
CA HIS A 327 17.91 -27.75 18.76
C HIS A 327 17.83 -26.36 19.39
N THR A 328 18.80 -26.01 20.24
CA THR A 328 18.95 -24.64 20.73
C THR A 328 19.95 -23.86 19.89
N GLY A 329 19.55 -22.68 19.41
CA GLY A 329 20.41 -21.74 18.68
C GLY A 329 20.78 -22.16 17.25
N VAL A 330 20.03 -23.09 16.64
CA VAL A 330 20.28 -23.55 15.26
C VAL A 330 19.47 -22.74 14.26
N PHE A 331 18.16 -22.65 14.47
CA PHE A 331 17.27 -21.86 13.63
C PHE A 331 16.08 -21.34 14.42
N SER A 332 15.44 -20.28 13.94
CA SER A 332 14.09 -19.89 14.35
C SER A 332 13.27 -19.57 13.12
N PHE A 333 11.95 -19.54 13.26
CA PHE A 333 11.06 -19.14 12.18
C PHE A 333 10.41 -17.78 12.45
N PHE A 334 10.16 -17.06 11.37
CA PHE A 334 9.51 -15.77 11.36
C PHE A 334 8.31 -15.82 10.40
N LEU A 335 7.10 -15.66 10.92
CA LEU A 335 5.88 -15.68 10.12
C LEU A 335 5.52 -14.25 9.71
N ILE A 336 5.26 -14.02 8.43
CA ILE A 336 4.78 -12.74 7.92
C ILE A 336 3.52 -12.98 7.10
N GLY A 337 2.48 -12.19 7.34
CA GLY A 337 1.24 -12.35 6.57
C GLY A 337 0.22 -11.26 6.79
N THR A 338 -0.91 -11.37 6.13
CA THR A 338 -2.07 -10.51 6.41
C THR A 338 -2.95 -11.06 7.52
N ASN A 339 -3.08 -12.38 7.64
CA ASN A 339 -4.05 -13.04 8.50
C ASN A 339 -3.37 -13.91 9.59
N PRO A 340 -3.55 -13.60 10.89
CA PRO A 340 -2.98 -14.36 12.01
C PRO A 340 -3.75 -15.64 12.42
N GLN A 341 -4.85 -16.01 11.77
CA GLN A 341 -5.67 -17.15 12.16
C GLN A 341 -4.91 -18.48 12.24
N CYS A 342 -3.82 -18.64 11.49
CA CYS A 342 -2.97 -19.84 11.52
C CYS A 342 -2.28 -20.10 12.87
N ILE A 343 -2.16 -19.07 13.73
CA ILE A 343 -1.61 -19.18 15.09
C ILE A 343 -2.64 -18.95 16.20
N GLU A 344 -3.81 -18.38 15.86
CA GLU A 344 -4.90 -18.11 16.79
C GLU A 344 -5.93 -19.24 16.87
N THR A 345 -5.96 -20.13 15.88
CA THR A 345 -6.92 -21.24 15.85
C THR A 345 -6.37 -22.45 16.61
N ALA A 346 -7.07 -22.89 17.67
CA ALA A 346 -6.62 -24.02 18.49
C ALA A 346 -6.69 -25.37 17.75
N PHE A 347 -7.73 -25.58 16.94
CA PHE A 347 -7.97 -26.84 16.23
C PHE A 347 -8.05 -26.64 14.72
N ILE A 348 -7.32 -27.48 13.97
CA ILE A 348 -7.33 -27.51 12.50
C ILE A 348 -7.72 -28.92 12.09
N GLN A 349 -8.78 -29.06 11.28
CA GLN A 349 -9.27 -30.35 10.81
C GLN A 349 -9.47 -31.41 11.92
N GLY A 350 -9.89 -30.97 13.12
CA GLY A 350 -10.10 -31.84 14.28
C GLY A 350 -8.84 -32.22 15.07
N HIS A 351 -7.67 -31.69 14.71
CA HIS A 351 -6.40 -31.92 15.39
C HIS A 351 -5.88 -30.64 16.06
N ASP A 352 -5.05 -30.80 17.09
CA ASP A 352 -4.36 -29.69 17.75
C ASP A 352 -3.45 -28.95 16.75
N ASN A 353 -3.55 -27.62 16.72
CA ASN A 353 -2.66 -26.78 15.93
C ASN A 353 -1.26 -26.75 16.56
N PRO A 354 -0.21 -27.21 15.85
CA PRO A 354 1.14 -27.30 16.40
C PRO A 354 1.76 -25.96 16.79
N ILE A 355 1.27 -24.83 16.23
CA ILE A 355 1.78 -23.49 16.49
C ILE A 355 0.74 -22.55 17.13
N PHE A 356 -0.33 -23.11 17.69
CA PHE A 356 -1.32 -22.31 18.44
C PHE A 356 -0.67 -21.60 19.61
N ASN A 357 -0.79 -20.26 19.65
CA ASN A 357 -0.18 -19.39 20.66
C ASN A 357 1.31 -19.65 20.93
N SER A 358 2.03 -20.26 19.97
CA SER A 358 3.45 -20.58 20.17
C SER A 358 4.38 -19.40 19.91
N VAL A 359 3.85 -18.31 19.35
CA VAL A 359 4.60 -17.12 18.93
C VAL A 359 3.80 -15.86 19.27
N PRO A 360 4.42 -14.81 19.84
CA PRO A 360 3.76 -13.54 20.04
C PRO A 360 3.38 -12.90 18.69
N ILE A 361 2.14 -12.46 18.59
CA ILE A 361 1.60 -11.76 17.43
C ILE A 361 1.98 -10.29 17.52
N GLU A 362 2.79 -9.82 16.58
CA GLU A 362 3.04 -8.40 16.41
C GLU A 362 2.36 -7.88 15.16
N TYR A 363 1.86 -6.65 15.23
CA TYR A 363 1.31 -5.97 14.08
C TYR A 363 2.24 -4.86 13.62
N ILE A 364 2.30 -4.64 12.30
CA ILE A 364 3.04 -3.51 11.74
C ILE A 364 2.38 -2.21 12.20
N PRO A 365 3.04 -1.40 13.04
CA PRO A 365 2.42 -0.18 13.53
C PRO A 365 2.26 0.85 12.40
N SER A 366 1.23 1.68 12.45
CA SER A 366 1.24 2.92 11.67
C SER A 366 2.36 3.85 12.16
N PHE A 367 2.80 4.77 11.32
CA PHE A 367 3.71 5.82 11.77
C PHE A 367 3.04 6.68 12.82
N ASP A 368 3.79 7.07 13.85
CA ASP A 368 3.37 8.17 14.71
C ASP A 368 3.48 9.52 13.95
N HIS A 369 3.07 10.60 14.61
CA HIS A 369 3.13 11.93 14.03
C HIS A 369 4.56 12.35 13.67
N ASN A 370 5.54 12.05 14.52
CA ASN A 370 6.95 12.42 14.31
C ASN A 370 7.52 11.68 13.09
N GLN A 371 7.29 10.37 12.99
CA GLN A 371 7.69 9.53 11.87
C GLN A 371 7.00 9.97 10.57
N THR A 372 5.72 10.33 10.63
CA THR A 372 4.98 10.88 9.49
C THR A 372 5.61 12.19 9.02
N SER A 373 5.85 13.12 9.95
CA SER A 373 6.48 14.42 9.70
C SER A 373 7.89 14.25 9.12
N GLU A 374 8.70 13.36 9.70
CA GLU A 374 10.06 13.05 9.22
C GLU A 374 10.03 12.56 7.78
N MET A 375 9.21 11.54 7.46
CA MET A 375 9.11 11.01 6.10
C MET A 375 8.66 12.09 5.10
N VAL A 376 7.56 12.79 5.41
CA VAL A 376 6.96 13.78 4.51
C VAL A 376 7.90 14.94 4.27
N LYS A 377 8.49 15.51 5.34
CA LYS A 377 9.43 16.63 5.21
C LYS A 377 10.70 16.19 4.51
N LYS A 378 11.32 15.08 4.91
CA LYS A 378 12.59 14.64 4.31
C LYS A 378 12.45 14.38 2.81
N LEU A 379 11.42 13.65 2.39
CA LEU A 379 11.22 13.36 0.96
C LEU A 379 10.74 14.59 0.19
N GLY A 380 9.80 15.35 0.76
CA GLY A 380 9.30 16.60 0.19
C GLY A 380 10.42 17.59 -0.11
N LEU A 381 11.33 17.74 0.84
CA LEU A 381 12.50 18.62 0.77
C LEU A 381 13.40 18.30 -0.43
N TYR A 382 13.72 17.02 -0.69
CA TYR A 382 14.50 16.62 -1.87
C TYR A 382 13.79 16.94 -3.20
N MET A 383 12.47 17.10 -3.17
CA MET A 383 11.68 17.53 -4.31
C MET A 383 11.41 19.04 -4.30
N GLY A 384 11.93 19.81 -3.36
CA GLY A 384 11.64 21.24 -3.23
C GLY A 384 10.22 21.54 -2.74
N LEU A 385 9.62 20.64 -1.96
CA LEU A 385 8.33 20.83 -1.31
C LEU A 385 8.55 21.04 0.19
N ILE A 386 8.10 22.18 0.71
CA ILE A 386 8.25 22.54 2.13
C ILE A 386 6.90 22.36 2.80
N PHE A 387 6.78 21.30 3.61
CA PHE A 387 5.55 20.97 4.33
C PHE A 387 5.53 21.65 5.71
N ASP A 388 4.46 22.40 5.97
CA ASP A 388 4.19 22.96 7.29
C ASP A 388 3.70 21.90 8.27
N ASP A 389 3.94 22.11 9.57
CA ASP A 389 3.54 21.18 10.64
C ASP A 389 2.03 20.89 10.63
N LEU A 390 1.20 21.90 10.34
CA LEU A 390 -0.25 21.73 10.24
C LEU A 390 -0.64 20.74 9.13
N VAL A 391 0.07 20.75 7.99
CA VAL A 391 -0.18 19.82 6.88
C VAL A 391 0.27 18.42 7.27
N CYS A 392 1.42 18.28 7.93
CA CYS A 392 1.88 16.98 8.46
C CYS A 392 0.89 16.40 9.48
N SER A 393 0.35 17.22 10.39
CA SER A 393 -0.68 16.80 11.35
C SER A 393 -1.94 16.30 10.65
N LYS A 394 -2.42 17.03 9.63
CA LYS A 394 -3.59 16.61 8.86
C LYS A 394 -3.35 15.34 8.05
N LEU A 395 -2.19 15.21 7.41
CA LEU A 395 -1.80 13.97 6.73
C LEU A 395 -1.80 12.79 7.71
N HIS A 396 -1.29 12.99 8.92
CA HIS A 396 -1.28 11.95 9.93
C HIS A 396 -2.69 11.60 10.41
N GLU A 397 -3.54 12.58 10.72
CA GLU A 397 -4.92 12.39 11.18
C GLU A 397 -5.80 11.75 10.09
N ASP A 398 -5.77 12.30 8.88
CA ASP A 398 -6.65 11.87 7.80
C ASP A 398 -6.34 10.43 7.31
N PHE A 399 -5.07 10.03 7.39
CA PHE A 399 -4.59 8.74 6.87
C PHE A 399 -4.00 7.82 7.94
N GLY A 400 -4.17 8.17 9.22
CA GLY A 400 -3.78 7.40 10.41
C GLY A 400 -2.33 6.93 10.47
N GLY A 401 -1.40 7.71 9.91
CA GLY A 401 0.01 7.32 9.83
C GLY A 401 0.31 6.18 8.86
N HIS A 402 -0.62 5.79 7.98
CA HIS A 402 -0.41 4.71 7.02
C HIS A 402 0.58 5.15 5.93
N PRO A 403 1.81 4.60 5.85
CA PRO A 403 2.87 5.15 5.01
C PRO A 403 2.50 5.20 3.53
N TYR A 404 1.87 4.14 3.02
CA TYR A 404 1.47 4.05 1.63
C TYR A 404 0.42 5.10 1.21
N LEU A 405 -0.64 5.29 2.01
CA LEU A 405 -1.69 6.29 1.73
C LEU A 405 -1.12 7.70 1.77
N ILE A 406 -0.33 8.01 2.80
CA ILE A 406 0.32 9.31 2.97
C ILE A 406 1.23 9.63 1.78
N ARG A 407 2.04 8.66 1.33
CA ARG A 407 2.91 8.83 0.17
C ARG A 407 2.11 9.12 -1.10
N HIS A 408 1.01 8.42 -1.36
CA HIS A 408 0.16 8.71 -2.52
C HIS A 408 -0.42 10.13 -2.50
N VAL A 409 -0.91 10.57 -1.34
CA VAL A 409 -1.43 11.93 -1.19
C VAL A 409 -0.30 12.94 -1.40
N CYS A 410 0.90 12.67 -0.88
CA CYS A 410 2.06 13.53 -1.08
C CYS A 410 2.55 13.54 -2.54
N SER A 411 2.39 12.44 -3.28
CA SER A 411 2.64 12.40 -4.72
C SER A 411 1.63 13.25 -5.50
N LEU A 412 0.34 13.22 -5.11
CA LEU A 412 -0.67 14.13 -5.66
C LEU A 412 -0.36 15.60 -5.33
N ILE A 413 0.12 15.90 -4.13
CA ILE A 413 0.61 17.24 -3.75
C ILE A 413 1.77 17.66 -4.65
N ASN A 414 2.75 16.78 -4.87
CA ASN A 414 3.89 17.04 -5.75
C ASN A 414 3.44 17.35 -7.19
N LYS A 415 2.50 16.57 -7.72
CA LYS A 415 1.91 16.75 -9.06
C LYS A 415 1.12 18.05 -9.20
N ASN A 416 0.37 18.41 -8.15
CA ASN A 416 -0.46 19.61 -8.11
C ASN A 416 0.34 20.89 -7.80
N SER A 417 1.61 20.77 -7.40
CA SER A 417 2.48 21.90 -7.05
C SER A 417 3.13 22.52 -8.29
N PRO A 418 3.38 23.85 -8.31
CA PRO A 418 4.09 24.52 -9.39
C PRO A 418 5.49 23.95 -9.66
N SER A 419 5.96 24.11 -10.90
CA SER A 419 7.32 23.72 -11.30
C SER A 419 8.41 24.66 -10.75
N ASN A 420 8.05 25.88 -10.34
CA ASN A 420 8.99 26.80 -9.70
C ASN A 420 9.18 26.41 -8.22
N ARG A 421 10.33 25.80 -7.91
CA ARG A 421 10.63 25.24 -6.58
C ARG A 421 11.84 25.94 -5.93
N PRO A 422 11.90 26.02 -4.59
CA PRO A 422 11.03 25.37 -3.61
C PRO A 422 9.64 26.00 -3.47
N VAL A 423 8.63 25.20 -3.12
CA VAL A 423 7.24 25.62 -2.88
C VAL A 423 6.81 25.24 -1.47
N ARG A 424 6.15 26.16 -0.77
CA ARG A 424 5.51 25.88 0.51
C ARG A 424 4.14 25.25 0.30
N ILE A 425 3.90 24.11 0.94
CA ILE A 425 2.64 23.38 0.86
C ILE A 425 1.71 23.89 1.96
N ASP A 426 0.63 24.52 1.54
CA ASP A 426 -0.39 25.06 2.42
C ASP A 426 -1.65 24.17 2.49
N LYS A 427 -2.64 24.63 3.26
CA LYS A 427 -3.93 23.94 3.41
C LYS A 427 -4.68 23.79 2.07
N SER A 428 -4.52 24.73 1.13
CA SER A 428 -5.25 24.73 -0.14
C SER A 428 -4.77 23.61 -1.06
N VAL A 429 -3.44 23.49 -1.23
CA VAL A 429 -2.81 22.43 -2.03
C VAL A 429 -3.13 21.06 -1.44
N TYR A 430 -3.04 20.95 -0.11
CA TYR A 430 -3.39 19.73 0.61
C TYR A 430 -4.86 19.32 0.40
N SER A 431 -5.80 20.26 0.55
CA SER A 431 -7.24 19.97 0.44
C SER A 431 -7.61 19.50 -0.97
N LYS A 432 -6.99 20.09 -2.00
CA LYS A 432 -7.16 19.64 -3.39
C LYS A 432 -6.65 18.21 -3.58
N ALA A 433 -5.42 17.92 -3.13
CA ALA A 433 -4.85 16.58 -3.22
C ALA A 433 -5.66 15.52 -2.43
N LYS A 434 -6.20 15.87 -1.26
CA LYS A 434 -7.11 15.02 -0.48
C LYS A 434 -8.39 14.70 -1.27
N SER A 435 -8.99 15.70 -1.93
CA SER A 435 -10.16 15.49 -2.78
C SER A 435 -9.83 14.58 -3.97
N ASP A 436 -8.72 14.83 -4.66
CA ASP A 436 -8.25 14.01 -5.78
C ASP A 436 -8.00 12.56 -5.34
N PHE A 437 -7.48 12.35 -4.13
CA PHE A 437 -7.28 11.05 -3.53
C PHE A 437 -8.61 10.30 -3.36
N TYR A 438 -9.63 10.91 -2.75
CA TYR A 438 -10.91 10.23 -2.56
C TYR A 438 -11.63 9.84 -3.86
N VAL A 439 -11.45 10.62 -4.93
CA VAL A 439 -12.07 10.33 -6.23
C VAL A 439 -11.33 9.22 -6.96
N ASN A 440 -10.00 9.29 -7.01
CA ASN A 440 -9.21 8.42 -7.90
C ASN A 440 -8.61 7.19 -7.19
N TYR A 441 -8.63 7.15 -5.85
CA TYR A 441 -7.88 6.16 -5.04
C TYR A 441 -8.77 5.40 -4.04
N ALA A 442 -10.09 5.37 -4.26
CA ALA A 442 -11.05 4.63 -3.40
C ALA A 442 -10.69 3.14 -3.26
N ASN A 443 -10.23 2.51 -4.34
CA ASN A 443 -9.82 1.09 -4.39
C ASN A 443 -8.72 0.74 -3.37
N TYR A 444 -7.87 1.69 -2.97
CA TYR A 444 -6.84 1.43 -1.97
C TYR A 444 -7.42 1.31 -0.56
N THR A 445 -8.51 2.04 -0.28
CA THR A 445 -9.24 1.91 0.98
C THR A 445 -9.98 0.57 1.01
N GLU A 446 -10.55 0.13 -0.12
CA GLU A 446 -11.15 -1.20 -0.24
C GLU A 446 -10.12 -2.30 -0.02
N MET A 447 -8.94 -2.21 -0.62
CA MET A 447 -7.86 -3.19 -0.43
C MET A 447 -7.42 -3.33 1.04
N ILE A 448 -7.48 -2.26 1.83
CA ILE A 448 -7.24 -2.30 3.29
C ILE A 448 -8.35 -3.08 3.99
N LEU A 449 -9.61 -2.90 3.58
CA LEU A 449 -10.79 -3.54 4.15
C LEU A 449 -11.00 -4.99 3.69
N ASP A 450 -10.48 -5.39 2.52
CA ASP A 450 -10.67 -6.72 1.93
C ASP A 450 -10.32 -7.87 2.88
N VAL A 451 -9.25 -7.71 3.67
CA VAL A 451 -8.82 -8.72 4.65
C VAL A 451 -9.92 -8.91 5.70
N LEU A 452 -10.53 -7.83 6.18
CA LEU A 452 -11.63 -7.91 7.14
C LEU A 452 -12.88 -8.51 6.49
N VAL A 453 -13.25 -8.06 5.29
CA VAL A 453 -14.44 -8.54 4.60
C VAL A 453 -14.38 -10.06 4.38
N ARG A 454 -13.21 -10.57 3.99
CA ARG A 454 -13.01 -11.98 3.66
C ARG A 454 -12.79 -12.85 4.89
N ASP A 455 -11.90 -12.42 5.78
CA ASP A 455 -11.36 -13.28 6.85
C ASP A 455 -11.97 -12.98 8.23
N PHE A 456 -12.49 -11.77 8.44
CA PHE A 456 -13.03 -11.27 9.71
C PHE A 456 -14.37 -10.52 9.54
N PRO A 457 -15.41 -11.15 8.98
CA PRO A 457 -16.65 -10.46 8.60
C PRO A 457 -17.36 -9.80 9.78
N ASP A 458 -17.32 -10.38 10.97
CA ASP A 458 -17.91 -9.80 12.18
C ASP A 458 -17.20 -8.50 12.59
N GLU A 459 -15.87 -8.45 12.45
CA GLU A 459 -15.09 -7.23 12.70
C GLU A 459 -15.35 -6.16 11.66
N TYR A 460 -15.58 -6.56 10.40
CA TYR A 460 -16.02 -5.63 9.37
C TYR A 460 -17.40 -5.02 9.68
N VAL A 461 -18.34 -5.82 10.20
CA VAL A 461 -19.64 -5.32 10.69
C VAL A 461 -19.44 -4.37 11.87
N MET A 462 -18.61 -4.73 12.84
CA MET A 462 -18.27 -3.88 13.98
C MET A 462 -17.64 -2.56 13.54
N LEU A 463 -16.69 -2.58 12.59
CA LEU A 463 -16.05 -1.38 12.05
C LEU A 463 -17.07 -0.48 11.33
N ASN A 464 -18.02 -1.06 10.60
CA ASN A 464 -19.13 -0.31 10.00
C ASN A 464 -20.05 0.33 11.05
N ALA A 465 -20.35 -0.37 12.14
CA ALA A 465 -21.13 0.17 13.25
C ALA A 465 -20.46 1.43 13.82
N LEU A 466 -19.14 1.36 14.08
CA LEU A 466 -18.36 2.51 14.55
C LEU A 466 -18.38 3.65 13.53
N ALA A 467 -18.23 3.36 12.23
CA ALA A 467 -18.22 4.38 11.19
C ALA A 467 -19.55 5.15 11.13
N ASN A 468 -20.66 4.48 11.45
CA ASN A 468 -22.01 5.03 11.38
C ASN A 468 -22.52 5.56 12.74
N ASN A 469 -21.66 5.63 13.77
CA ASN A 469 -22.01 6.01 15.14
C ASN A 469 -23.06 5.09 15.80
N ASP A 470 -23.15 3.84 15.37
CA ASP A 470 -23.95 2.81 16.05
C ASP A 470 -23.13 2.21 17.21
N LEU A 471 -23.00 2.99 18.29
CA LEU A 471 -22.18 2.64 19.43
C LEU A 471 -22.77 1.45 20.22
N ASP A 472 -24.08 1.23 20.17
CA ASP A 472 -24.72 0.11 20.87
C ASP A 472 -24.32 -1.23 20.23
N LEU A 473 -24.41 -1.31 18.89
CA LEU A 473 -23.96 -2.47 18.14
C LEU A 473 -22.45 -2.66 18.28
N PHE A 474 -21.67 -1.58 18.16
CA PHE A 474 -20.22 -1.63 18.34
C PHE A 474 -19.84 -2.17 19.73
N ASN A 475 -20.43 -1.65 20.80
CA ASN A 475 -20.12 -2.07 22.16
C ASN A 475 -20.53 -3.52 22.44
N THR A 476 -21.57 -4.02 21.76
CA THR A 476 -21.98 -5.42 21.85
C THR A 476 -20.90 -6.35 21.31
N PHE A 477 -20.30 -6.03 20.16
CA PHE A 477 -19.17 -6.78 19.63
C PHE A 477 -17.89 -6.54 20.44
N ALA A 478 -17.64 -5.30 20.88
CA ALA A 478 -16.43 -4.93 21.62
C ALA A 478 -16.35 -5.58 23.02
N ALA A 479 -17.46 -6.08 23.56
CA ALA A 479 -17.46 -6.92 24.76
C ALA A 479 -16.61 -8.19 24.59
N TYR A 480 -16.44 -8.67 23.36
CA TYR A 480 -15.54 -9.77 23.01
C TYR A 480 -14.18 -9.20 22.58
N ASN A 481 -13.21 -9.19 23.49
CA ASN A 481 -11.88 -8.61 23.26
C ASN A 481 -11.21 -9.08 21.95
N SER A 482 -11.46 -10.33 21.53
CA SER A 482 -10.92 -10.94 20.31
C SER A 482 -11.36 -10.25 19.01
N LEU A 483 -12.49 -9.54 19.00
CA LEU A 483 -12.96 -8.82 17.81
C LEU A 483 -12.30 -7.44 17.67
N THR A 484 -11.86 -6.85 18.78
CA THR A 484 -11.19 -5.54 18.76
C THR A 484 -9.69 -5.66 18.52
N SER A 485 -9.07 -6.80 18.85
CA SER A 485 -7.62 -6.98 18.80
C SER A 485 -7.04 -6.80 17.41
N HIS A 486 -7.68 -7.33 16.36
CA HIS A 486 -7.20 -7.19 14.99
C HIS A 486 -7.39 -5.77 14.47
N LEU A 487 -8.57 -5.15 14.70
CA LEU A 487 -8.80 -3.77 14.27
C LEU A 487 -7.84 -2.77 14.92
N VAL A 488 -7.52 -2.98 16.21
CA VAL A 488 -6.50 -2.20 16.93
C VAL A 488 -5.10 -2.53 16.41
N GLY A 489 -4.78 -3.82 16.24
CA GLY A 489 -3.49 -4.30 15.76
C GLY A 489 -3.15 -3.75 14.38
N TYR A 490 -4.09 -3.83 13.43
CA TYR A 490 -3.95 -3.24 12.10
C TYR A 490 -3.97 -1.70 12.08
N GLY A 491 -4.20 -1.06 13.23
CA GLY A 491 -4.19 0.40 13.34
C GLY A 491 -5.39 1.08 12.67
N LEU A 492 -6.51 0.38 12.52
CA LEU A 492 -7.75 0.94 11.98
C LEU A 492 -8.51 1.75 13.03
N ILE A 493 -8.52 1.25 14.27
CA ILE A 493 -9.13 1.91 15.43
C ILE A 493 -8.13 2.01 16.58
N SER A 494 -8.45 2.85 17.56
CA SER A 494 -7.75 2.93 18.84
C SER A 494 -8.73 3.12 19.99
N LYS A 495 -8.29 2.77 21.20
CA LYS A 495 -9.07 2.95 22.42
C LYS A 495 -8.66 4.28 23.06
N GLY A 496 -9.59 5.24 23.09
CA GLY A 496 -9.44 6.51 23.80
C GLY A 496 -9.88 6.40 25.26
N SER A 497 -9.96 7.56 25.93
CA SER A 497 -10.52 7.65 27.28
C SER A 497 -12.02 7.37 27.33
N ASP A 498 -12.73 7.65 26.24
CA ASP A 498 -14.18 7.53 26.12
C ASP A 498 -14.56 6.67 24.91
N GLY A 499 -14.21 5.37 24.98
CA GLY A 499 -14.52 4.40 23.93
C GLY A 499 -13.48 4.31 22.81
N PHE A 500 -13.88 3.77 21.67
CA PHE A 500 -13.01 3.54 20.51
C PHE A 500 -13.23 4.60 19.42
N TYR A 501 -12.18 4.92 18.68
CA TYR A 501 -12.22 5.87 17.56
C TYR A 501 -11.39 5.38 16.39
N PHE A 502 -11.68 5.89 15.19
CA PHE A 502 -10.90 5.59 13.98
C PHE A 502 -9.52 6.24 14.05
N ARG A 503 -8.47 5.50 13.69
CA ARG A 503 -7.16 6.10 13.44
C ARG A 503 -7.05 6.59 12.00
N ILE A 504 -7.71 5.94 11.05
CA ILE A 504 -7.66 6.28 9.63
C ILE A 504 -9.01 6.90 9.23
N GLU A 505 -9.11 8.23 9.31
CA GLU A 505 -10.35 8.96 9.02
C GLU A 505 -10.84 8.72 7.58
N SER A 506 -9.92 8.57 6.62
CA SER A 506 -10.27 8.26 5.23
C SER A 506 -11.02 6.92 5.10
N VAL A 507 -10.73 5.93 5.95
CA VAL A 507 -11.46 4.65 6.00
C VAL A 507 -12.86 4.87 6.55
N ARG A 508 -13.00 5.64 7.63
CA ARG A 508 -14.33 5.99 8.19
C ARG A 508 -15.21 6.67 7.15
N ASP A 509 -14.67 7.68 6.48
CA ASP A 509 -15.39 8.45 5.46
C ASP A 509 -15.79 7.56 4.28
N HIS A 510 -14.92 6.63 3.87
CA HIS A 510 -15.21 5.66 2.82
C HIS A 510 -16.33 4.69 3.24
N LEU A 511 -16.25 4.13 4.45
CA LEU A 511 -17.28 3.26 4.99
C LEU A 511 -18.62 4.02 5.05
N GLN A 512 -18.65 5.24 5.59
CA GLN A 512 -19.86 6.09 5.63
C GLN A 512 -20.48 6.35 4.25
N LYS A 513 -19.65 6.55 3.22
CA LYS A 513 -20.12 6.71 1.84
C LYS A 513 -20.72 5.42 1.29
N LYS A 514 -20.07 4.27 1.54
CA LYS A 514 -20.58 2.94 1.16
C LYS A 514 -21.84 2.58 1.93
N SER A 515 -21.93 3.05 3.18
CA SER A 515 -23.00 2.81 4.13
C SER A 515 -24.03 3.95 4.22
N LYS A 516 -24.13 4.78 3.16
CA LYS A 516 -24.97 6.00 3.14
C LYS A 516 -26.43 5.76 3.54
N PHE A 517 -26.89 4.50 3.40
CA PHE A 517 -28.21 4.03 3.81
C PHE A 517 -28.14 2.76 4.67
N THR A 518 -27.13 2.65 5.54
CA THR A 518 -27.03 1.59 6.57
C THR A 518 -26.84 2.15 7.98
N LYS A 519 -26.92 3.47 8.17
CA LYS A 519 -27.03 4.09 9.50
C LYS A 519 -28.17 3.48 10.31
N LEU A 520 -27.98 3.33 11.61
CA LEU A 520 -29.06 2.92 12.50
C LEU A 520 -30.09 4.05 12.55
N VAL A 521 -31.31 3.75 12.15
CA VAL A 521 -32.43 4.68 12.11
C VAL A 521 -33.38 4.30 13.25
N LYS A 522 -33.35 5.07 14.33
CA LYS A 522 -34.10 4.76 15.56
C LYS A 522 -35.47 5.44 15.56
N THR A 523 -35.58 6.61 14.94
CA THR A 523 -36.79 7.45 14.98
C THR A 523 -37.58 7.40 13.67
N ASN A 524 -38.89 7.69 13.72
CA ASN A 524 -39.71 7.78 12.50
C ASN A 524 -39.25 8.93 11.58
N GLU A 525 -38.79 10.05 12.14
CA GLU A 525 -38.26 11.19 11.37
C GLU A 525 -37.03 10.78 10.54
N GLU A 526 -36.10 10.04 11.13
CA GLU A 526 -34.95 9.50 10.42
C GLU A 526 -35.36 8.51 9.31
N ARG A 527 -36.41 7.69 9.53
CA ARG A 527 -36.96 6.78 8.50
C ARG A 527 -37.50 7.57 7.31
N LEU A 528 -38.27 8.61 7.58
CA LEU A 528 -38.84 9.49 6.55
C LEU A 528 -37.76 10.18 5.72
N VAL A 529 -36.74 10.73 6.39
CA VAL A 529 -35.59 11.38 5.73
C VAL A 529 -34.82 10.40 4.85
N GLU A 530 -34.55 9.18 5.34
CA GLU A 530 -33.84 8.17 4.55
C GLU A 530 -34.65 7.72 3.33
N VAL A 531 -35.95 7.42 3.50
CA VAL A 531 -36.84 7.04 2.39
C VAL A 531 -36.91 8.14 1.33
N ALA A 532 -37.06 9.40 1.74
CA ALA A 532 -37.07 10.54 0.83
C ALA A 532 -35.74 10.68 0.07
N ALA A 533 -34.61 10.51 0.76
CA ALA A 533 -33.28 10.60 0.16
C ALA A 533 -33.02 9.48 -0.87
N ARG A 534 -33.40 8.22 -0.56
CA ARG A 534 -33.26 7.09 -1.49
C ARG A 534 -34.18 7.23 -2.70
N ARG A 535 -35.41 7.71 -2.49
CA ARG A 535 -36.36 8.01 -3.56
C ARG A 535 -35.83 9.07 -4.53
N ALA A 536 -35.20 10.12 -4.02
CA ALA A 536 -34.57 11.16 -4.83
C ALA A 536 -33.41 10.65 -5.72
N ILE A 537 -32.89 9.45 -5.45
CA ILE A 537 -31.87 8.78 -6.26
C ILE A 537 -32.53 7.82 -7.26
N VAL A 538 -33.40 6.94 -6.79
CA VAL A 538 -34.00 5.86 -7.61
C VAL A 538 -34.99 6.39 -8.64
N GLU A 539 -35.86 7.35 -8.31
CA GLU A 539 -36.87 7.86 -9.23
C GLU A 539 -36.25 8.49 -10.49
N PRO A 540 -35.28 9.43 -10.40
CA PRO A 540 -34.63 9.97 -11.59
C PRO A 540 -33.90 8.93 -12.44
N ALA A 541 -33.27 7.94 -11.80
CA ALA A 541 -32.54 6.88 -12.51
C ALA A 541 -33.51 5.95 -13.28
N MET A 542 -34.61 5.54 -12.65
CA MET A 542 -35.67 4.79 -13.31
C MET A 542 -36.29 5.55 -14.48
N ARG A 543 -36.50 6.87 -14.35
CA ARG A 543 -37.01 7.68 -15.47
C ARG A 543 -36.08 7.65 -16.67
N ARG A 544 -34.76 7.79 -16.44
CA ARG A 544 -33.74 7.70 -17.51
C ARG A 544 -33.72 6.32 -18.16
N LEU A 545 -33.79 5.25 -17.34
CA LEU A 545 -33.86 3.88 -17.83
C LEU A 545 -35.09 3.68 -18.73
N ILE A 546 -36.28 4.01 -18.24
CA ILE A 546 -37.53 3.86 -19.00
C ILE A 546 -37.47 4.69 -20.29
N LEU A 547 -37.00 5.94 -20.21
CA LEU A 547 -36.87 6.81 -21.37
C LEU A 547 -35.93 6.19 -22.42
N ALA A 548 -34.75 5.72 -22.02
CA ALA A 548 -33.77 5.12 -22.91
C ALA A 548 -34.31 3.86 -23.58
N ILE A 549 -34.91 2.94 -22.81
CA ILE A 549 -35.36 1.64 -23.31
C ILE A 549 -36.63 1.77 -24.17
N PHE A 550 -37.60 2.59 -23.76
CA PHE A 550 -38.79 2.81 -24.58
C PHE A 550 -38.45 3.55 -25.88
N MET A 551 -37.53 4.53 -25.85
CA MET A 551 -37.11 5.21 -27.08
C MET A 551 -36.35 4.28 -28.02
N ALA A 552 -35.48 3.42 -27.50
CA ALA A 552 -34.74 2.46 -28.30
C ALA A 552 -35.66 1.44 -28.99
N ASN A 553 -36.71 0.97 -28.31
CA ASN A 553 -37.60 -0.08 -28.83
C ASN A 553 -38.78 0.47 -29.65
N TYR A 554 -39.36 1.61 -29.25
CA TYR A 554 -40.62 2.11 -29.84
C TYR A 554 -40.48 3.44 -30.58
N GLY A 555 -39.40 4.19 -30.38
CA GLY A 555 -39.17 5.49 -31.02
C GLY A 555 -40.39 6.42 -30.90
N LYS A 556 -40.94 6.86 -32.03
CA LYS A 556 -42.12 7.76 -32.06
C LYS A 556 -43.39 7.15 -31.44
N LYS A 557 -43.46 5.82 -31.30
CA LYS A 557 -44.61 5.13 -30.67
C LYS A 557 -44.49 5.00 -29.15
N ALA A 558 -43.37 5.41 -28.54
CA ALA A 558 -43.15 5.27 -27.10
C ALA A 558 -44.27 5.90 -26.24
N GLN A 559 -44.79 7.05 -26.65
CA GLN A 559 -45.90 7.71 -25.95
C GLN A 559 -47.20 6.89 -26.03
N GLN A 560 -47.49 6.28 -27.18
CA GLN A 560 -48.68 5.46 -27.38
C GLN A 560 -48.63 4.21 -26.52
N GLU A 561 -47.49 3.50 -26.51
CA GLU A 561 -47.27 2.31 -25.70
C GLU A 561 -47.39 2.62 -24.21
N ALA A 562 -46.76 3.70 -23.73
CA ALA A 562 -46.88 4.11 -22.34
C ALA A 562 -48.32 4.55 -21.97
N SER A 563 -49.03 5.20 -22.89
CA SER A 563 -50.43 5.60 -22.68
C SER A 563 -51.41 4.44 -22.67
N SER A 564 -51.07 3.28 -23.25
CA SER A 564 -51.88 2.07 -23.15
C SER A 564 -51.78 1.37 -21.79
N ILE A 565 -50.70 1.65 -21.04
CA ILE A 565 -50.43 1.06 -19.72
C ILE A 565 -50.98 1.95 -18.60
N LEU A 566 -50.80 3.26 -18.75
CA LEU A 566 -51.19 4.23 -17.72
C LEU A 566 -52.67 4.61 -17.84
N SER A 567 -53.28 4.96 -16.70
CA SER A 567 -54.68 5.38 -16.63
C SER A 567 -54.83 6.67 -15.81
N GLY A 568 -55.97 7.34 -15.99
CA GLY A 568 -56.36 8.50 -15.18
C GLY A 568 -55.46 9.73 -15.40
N ILE A 569 -55.04 10.36 -14.30
CA ILE A 569 -54.31 11.64 -14.33
C ILE A 569 -52.92 11.50 -14.98
N SER A 570 -52.21 10.41 -14.71
CA SER A 570 -50.88 10.16 -15.27
C SER A 570 -50.91 10.01 -16.79
N GLN A 571 -51.95 9.36 -17.33
CA GLN A 571 -52.17 9.24 -18.77
C GLN A 571 -52.46 10.61 -19.42
N LYS A 572 -53.30 11.45 -18.78
CA LYS A 572 -53.57 12.82 -19.26
C LYS A 572 -52.31 13.67 -19.29
N ARG A 573 -51.52 13.66 -18.21
CA ARG A 573 -50.24 14.41 -18.14
C ARG A 573 -49.24 13.93 -19.19
N LEU A 574 -49.17 12.62 -19.42
CA LEU A 574 -48.32 12.05 -20.46
C LEU A 574 -48.75 12.50 -21.86
N ALA A 575 -50.07 12.57 -22.12
CA ALA A 575 -50.63 13.06 -23.38
C ALA A 575 -50.31 14.54 -23.61
N GLU A 576 -50.44 15.37 -22.57
CA GLU A 576 -50.23 16.82 -22.64
C GLU A 576 -48.76 17.23 -22.76
N ARG A 577 -47.86 16.57 -22.02
CA ARG A 577 -46.44 16.94 -21.98
C ARG A 577 -45.56 16.18 -22.97
N GLY A 578 -46.00 15.00 -23.41
CA GLY A 578 -45.22 14.10 -24.24
C GLY A 578 -44.26 13.21 -23.43
N PHE A 579 -43.90 12.07 -24.02
CA PHE A 579 -43.16 10.99 -23.34
C PHE A 579 -41.80 11.43 -22.78
N SER A 580 -40.98 12.12 -23.59
CA SER A 580 -39.65 12.57 -23.15
C SER A 580 -39.69 13.62 -22.03
N ALA A 581 -40.73 14.47 -22.01
CA ALA A 581 -40.86 15.52 -21.00
C ALA A 581 -41.36 14.94 -19.67
N ALA A 582 -42.30 13.99 -19.72
CA ALA A 582 -42.85 13.31 -18.54
C ALA A 582 -41.82 12.41 -17.81
N LEU A 583 -40.74 12.04 -18.49
CA LEU A 583 -39.63 11.25 -17.95
C LEU A 583 -38.34 12.06 -17.72
N GLN A 584 -38.41 13.39 -17.72
CA GLN A 584 -37.27 14.18 -17.25
C GLN A 584 -37.00 13.90 -15.76
N PRO A 585 -35.73 13.92 -15.30
CA PRO A 585 -35.36 13.62 -13.91
C PRO A 585 -36.18 14.34 -12.83
N ASN A 586 -36.57 15.59 -13.09
CA ASN A 586 -37.31 16.45 -12.16
C ASN A 586 -38.83 16.51 -12.45
N SER A 587 -39.34 15.65 -13.34
CA SER A 587 -40.77 15.63 -13.67
C SER A 587 -41.60 15.02 -12.53
N ILE A 588 -42.76 15.64 -12.27
CA ILE A 588 -43.80 15.17 -11.35
C ILE A 588 -44.97 14.49 -12.10
N ASP A 589 -44.85 14.30 -13.41
CA ASP A 589 -45.95 13.89 -14.27
C ASP A 589 -46.36 12.44 -14.04
N LEU A 590 -45.36 11.59 -13.77
CA LEU A 590 -45.52 10.16 -13.41
C LEU A 590 -44.99 9.94 -12.00
N ASN A 591 -45.72 9.19 -11.16
CA ASN A 591 -45.22 8.79 -9.84
C ASN A 591 -44.44 7.46 -9.91
N LEU A 592 -43.79 7.05 -8.80
CA LEU A 592 -43.02 5.80 -8.76
C LEU A 592 -43.85 4.57 -9.15
N SER A 593 -45.12 4.50 -8.77
CA SER A 593 -46.01 3.40 -9.13
C SER A 593 -46.33 3.36 -10.62
N ASP A 594 -46.43 4.53 -11.28
CA ASP A 594 -46.57 4.62 -12.73
C ASP A 594 -45.31 4.12 -13.43
N LEU A 595 -44.13 4.49 -12.92
CA LEU A 595 -42.84 4.00 -13.45
C LEU A 595 -42.71 2.48 -13.27
N ALA A 596 -43.11 1.94 -12.12
CA ALA A 596 -43.14 0.50 -11.86
C ALA A 596 -43.98 -0.22 -12.90
N LYS A 597 -45.22 0.24 -13.12
CA LYS A 597 -46.16 -0.35 -14.09
C LYS A 597 -45.60 -0.37 -15.50
N LEU A 598 -44.93 0.70 -15.94
CA LEU A 598 -44.32 0.75 -17.27
C LEU A 598 -43.25 -0.33 -17.47
N VAL A 599 -42.47 -0.62 -16.43
CA VAL A 599 -41.44 -1.66 -16.47
C VAL A 599 -42.10 -3.05 -16.42
N SER A 600 -43.02 -3.28 -15.48
CA SER A 600 -43.67 -4.59 -15.30
C SER A 600 -44.51 -5.02 -16.51
N GLU A 601 -45.35 -4.13 -17.06
CA GLU A 601 -46.19 -4.44 -18.22
C GLU A 601 -45.41 -4.61 -19.53
N LYS A 602 -44.17 -4.11 -19.57
CA LYS A 602 -43.25 -4.26 -20.71
C LYS A 602 -41.97 -4.97 -20.31
N TRP A 603 -42.05 -5.95 -19.39
CA TRP A 603 -40.87 -6.62 -18.85
C TRP A 603 -39.96 -7.22 -19.93
N SER A 604 -40.52 -7.72 -21.04
CA SER A 604 -39.77 -8.35 -22.13
C SER A 604 -38.72 -7.46 -22.82
N ILE A 605 -38.79 -6.13 -22.66
CA ILE A 605 -37.76 -5.21 -23.18
C ILE A 605 -36.76 -4.77 -22.11
N PHE A 606 -36.95 -5.22 -20.86
CA PHE A 606 -36.08 -4.94 -19.71
C PHE A 606 -35.39 -6.21 -19.15
N ASP A 607 -35.89 -7.40 -19.45
CA ASP A 607 -35.45 -8.68 -18.88
C ASP A 607 -33.95 -8.94 -19.00
N ASN A 608 -33.32 -8.54 -20.12
CA ASN A 608 -31.89 -8.72 -20.37
C ASN A 608 -31.02 -7.64 -19.68
N LEU A 609 -31.62 -6.66 -19.02
CA LEU A 609 -30.92 -5.58 -18.30
C LEU A 609 -30.90 -5.80 -16.80
N PHE A 610 -31.92 -6.48 -16.26
CA PHE A 610 -32.02 -6.81 -14.84
C PHE A 610 -31.45 -8.21 -14.56
N ASN A 611 -30.70 -8.37 -13.46
CA ASN A 611 -30.28 -9.69 -12.97
C ASN A 611 -31.35 -10.36 -12.08
N ILE A 612 -32.49 -9.71 -11.89
CA ILE A 612 -33.64 -10.17 -11.11
C ILE A 612 -34.81 -10.52 -12.02
N LYS A 613 -35.73 -11.37 -11.55
CA LYS A 613 -36.96 -11.71 -12.27
C LYS A 613 -38.04 -10.63 -12.06
N GLN A 614 -39.02 -10.58 -12.96
CA GLN A 614 -40.17 -9.67 -12.86
C GLN A 614 -40.85 -9.74 -11.49
N ILE A 615 -41.06 -10.95 -10.96
CA ILE A 615 -41.70 -11.18 -9.65
C ILE A 615 -40.90 -10.51 -8.51
N GLU A 616 -39.57 -10.57 -8.59
CA GLU A 616 -38.69 -9.94 -7.59
C GLU A 616 -38.71 -8.42 -7.72
N PHE A 617 -38.69 -7.90 -8.96
CA PHE A 617 -38.85 -6.47 -9.22
C PHE A 617 -40.17 -5.93 -8.66
N ASP A 618 -41.29 -6.59 -8.95
CA ASP A 618 -42.62 -6.20 -8.47
C ASP A 618 -42.68 -6.22 -6.94
N PHE A 619 -42.08 -7.23 -6.30
CA PHE A 619 -41.96 -7.32 -4.85
C PHE A 619 -41.17 -6.13 -4.25
N TYR A 620 -40.02 -5.78 -4.83
CA TYR A 620 -39.23 -4.65 -4.34
C TYR A 620 -39.96 -3.31 -4.54
N MET A 621 -40.61 -3.11 -5.69
CA MET A 621 -41.37 -1.91 -5.97
C MET A 621 -42.56 -1.75 -5.01
N GLU A 622 -43.22 -2.84 -4.64
CA GLU A 622 -44.31 -2.83 -3.66
C GLU A 622 -43.83 -2.45 -2.25
N ALA A 623 -42.71 -3.03 -1.80
CA ALA A 623 -42.12 -2.68 -0.50
C ALA A 623 -41.79 -1.17 -0.41
N ILE A 624 -41.27 -0.59 -1.50
CA ILE A 624 -41.00 0.86 -1.57
C ILE A 624 -42.29 1.67 -1.61
N ARG A 625 -43.32 1.22 -2.34
CA ARG A 625 -44.62 1.90 -2.43
C ARG A 625 -45.27 2.09 -1.05
N VAL A 626 -45.21 1.06 -0.21
CA VAL A 626 -45.78 1.07 1.15
C VAL A 626 -45.16 2.21 1.97
N VAL A 627 -43.82 2.29 2.05
CA VAL A 627 -43.15 3.32 2.84
C VAL A 627 -43.24 4.72 2.22
N ARG A 628 -43.26 4.81 0.88
CA ARG A 628 -43.45 6.07 0.15
C ARG A 628 -44.80 6.71 0.46
N THR A 629 -45.84 5.89 0.59
CA THR A 629 -47.19 6.37 0.89
C THR A 629 -47.24 6.99 2.29
N GLN A 630 -46.59 6.34 3.26
CA GLN A 630 -46.44 6.90 4.61
C GLN A 630 -45.58 8.18 4.58
N GLU A 631 -44.48 8.19 3.83
CA GLU A 631 -43.61 9.38 3.69
C GLU A 631 -44.34 10.61 3.14
N ALA A 632 -45.07 10.45 2.04
CA ALA A 632 -45.79 11.53 1.37
C ALA A 632 -46.95 12.12 2.21
N HIS A 633 -47.43 11.39 3.21
CA HIS A 633 -48.52 11.81 4.10
C HIS A 633 -48.06 12.08 5.53
N SER A 634 -46.74 12.14 5.77
CA SER A 634 -46.15 12.28 7.11
C SER A 634 -46.67 11.25 8.12
N GLY A 635 -46.94 10.03 7.63
CA GLY A 635 -47.39 8.89 8.41
C GLY A 635 -46.25 8.20 9.15
N GLU A 636 -46.59 7.14 9.88
CA GLU A 636 -45.65 6.34 10.63
C GLU A 636 -45.15 5.16 9.80
N ILE A 637 -43.83 5.04 9.64
CA ILE A 637 -43.18 3.90 9.01
C ILE A 637 -42.73 2.97 10.14
N THR A 638 -43.32 1.77 10.21
CA THR A 638 -42.90 0.78 11.20
C THR A 638 -41.49 0.26 10.89
N ASN A 639 -40.81 -0.28 11.89
CA ASN A 639 -39.46 -0.80 11.69
C ASN A 639 -39.41 -1.92 10.63
N ASP A 640 -40.40 -2.81 10.62
CA ASP A 640 -40.48 -3.91 9.66
C ASP A 640 -40.70 -3.41 8.22
N GLN A 641 -41.61 -2.45 8.05
CA GLN A 641 -41.84 -1.80 6.76
C GLN A 641 -40.57 -1.09 6.27
N PHE A 642 -39.87 -0.39 7.17
CA PHE A 642 -38.62 0.30 6.86
C PHE A 642 -37.53 -0.68 6.43
N ILE A 643 -37.32 -1.78 7.18
CA ILE A 643 -36.29 -2.79 6.85
C ILE A 643 -36.58 -3.43 5.48
N GLN A 644 -37.84 -3.81 5.21
CA GLN A 644 -38.22 -4.37 3.92
C GLN A 644 -37.97 -3.39 2.77
N ALA A 645 -38.38 -2.14 2.93
CA ALA A 645 -38.13 -1.11 1.93
C ALA A 645 -36.63 -0.82 1.75
N ARG A 646 -35.84 -0.86 2.83
CA ARG A 646 -34.39 -0.64 2.78
C ARG A 646 -33.67 -1.71 1.97
N ILE A 647 -34.09 -2.96 2.09
CA ILE A 647 -33.61 -4.08 1.26
C ILE A 647 -34.00 -3.87 -0.20
N ALA A 648 -35.27 -3.50 -0.44
CA ALA A 648 -35.77 -3.24 -1.79
C ALA A 648 -35.05 -2.08 -2.48
N PHE A 649 -34.81 -0.97 -1.77
CA PHE A 649 -34.01 0.15 -2.27
C PHE A 649 -32.59 -0.27 -2.61
N ALA A 650 -31.92 -1.03 -1.73
CA ALA A 650 -30.55 -1.49 -1.99
C ALA A 650 -30.47 -2.37 -3.25
N LYS A 651 -31.41 -3.31 -3.41
CA LYS A 651 -31.45 -4.17 -4.59
C LYS A 651 -31.69 -3.39 -5.88
N LEU A 652 -32.62 -2.44 -5.90
CA LEU A 652 -32.86 -1.61 -7.10
C LEU A 652 -31.70 -0.65 -7.39
N GLU A 653 -31.05 -0.10 -6.36
CA GLU A 653 -29.86 0.73 -6.53
C GLU A 653 -28.72 -0.06 -7.18
N ASP A 654 -28.49 -1.31 -6.76
CA ASP A 654 -27.47 -2.18 -7.35
C ASP A 654 -27.75 -2.54 -8.81
N GLU A 655 -29.00 -2.88 -9.15
CA GLU A 655 -29.42 -3.09 -10.54
C GLU A 655 -29.22 -1.84 -11.40
N LEU A 656 -29.62 -0.66 -10.90
CA LEU A 656 -29.46 0.59 -11.64
C LEU A 656 -28.00 1.02 -11.80
N ARG A 657 -27.12 0.68 -10.83
CA ARG A 657 -25.66 0.86 -10.96
C ARG A 657 -25.07 -0.08 -12.00
N SER A 658 -25.44 -1.36 -11.99
CA SER A 658 -24.91 -2.35 -12.95
C SER A 658 -25.26 -1.97 -14.40
N MET A 659 -26.43 -1.35 -14.61
CA MET A 659 -26.88 -0.83 -15.90
C MET A 659 -26.31 0.57 -16.27
N GLY A 660 -25.53 1.21 -15.38
CA GLY A 660 -24.93 2.52 -15.64
C GLY A 660 -25.87 3.73 -15.48
N PHE A 661 -27.04 3.56 -14.85
CA PHE A 661 -28.01 4.64 -14.60
C PHE A 661 -27.82 5.32 -13.24
N LEU A 662 -26.98 4.76 -12.37
CA LEU A 662 -26.47 5.37 -11.13
C LEU A 662 -24.95 5.38 -11.12
N SER A 663 -24.35 6.43 -10.55
CA SER A 663 -22.90 6.48 -10.30
C SER A 663 -22.51 5.49 -9.21
N SER A 664 -21.34 4.86 -9.37
CA SER A 664 -20.73 3.94 -8.41
C SER A 664 -20.54 4.55 -7.02
#